data_AF-A0A1X7BS54-F1
#
_entry.id   AF-A0A1X7BS54-F1
#
_cell.length_a   1.000
_cell.length_b   1.000
_cell.length_c   1.000
_cell.angle_alpha   90.00
_cell.angle_beta   90.00
_cell.angle_gamma   90.00
#
_symmetry.space_group_name_H-M   'P 1'
#
loop_
_entity.id
_entity.type
_entity.pdbx_description
1 polymer ?
#
loop_
_entity_poly.entity_id
_entity_poly.type
_entity_poly.pdbx_seq_one_letter_code
_entity_poly.pdbx_strand_id
1 'polypeptide(L)'
;MSDTPQTVQIVPARASFFSRFSIVWVIPLLALAIALGVAWQSYNDRGPVIEIVFENGAGIAERETDLRYRDISVGVVEDVEFTDDLSAVVVSVRLDKTVAPYVDATSTFWVVRPELTTRGISGLDTVLSGVYIEGSWDNEIGAEQTRFKGLSDTPLFRSDQDGLQIALRTTPGGSLTDNSPILFRGIEVGRVGKAAISREGNFAIAEAVIFEEHTNLITPRTRFWDASGFTFSVGASGAEIDFSSFATLVSGGITFDTFVSGGGRVQDGSVFEVYADKAAARNSIFNASEVETIELRVVFDDNISGLAVDAPVELSGLKIGKVESVAGIIDPDEFGDSRVRLNAVLSIQPARLGLPDEVTPEAALAFLSTRVGEGLRARLASASLLTGGLKIELVQVDNAPAAVLLIDEDIVPLLPTTDSEVSDASATFEGVFGRINNLPIEELLNSAIEFLDSAEAFISDEDLRETPQDVRALLGDVRQIVTSEDVRNIPIALNATITRFETLMAQLEEQELANRLAAAVDAAAEAAKGVSASVEGVPALVTQIEAVAAKAESLPVEELAMQLTELVKSADGILATEAARQLPADLGAALQEINATLAELRAGGAVTNINATLDSTRKAADAVATSTQDLPALVDRMRAVLDQANATIAGYNKGEVLSREAQSALRDISKAADAMASLARMLERNPSALIRGR
;
A
#
# COMPACT_ATOMS: atom_id res chain seq x y z
N MET A 1 128.16 64.09 15.39
CA MET A 1 127.33 63.87 14.19
C MET A 1 127.36 62.37 13.97
N SER A 2 126.31 61.61 14.26
CA SER A 2 124.97 61.75 13.68
C SER A 2 123.91 61.18 14.61
N ASP A 3 122.75 61.84 14.63
CA ASP A 3 121.55 61.51 15.39
C ASP A 3 120.75 60.35 14.77
N THR A 4 120.17 59.53 15.68
CA THR A 4 118.88 58.80 15.58
C THR A 4 118.67 57.63 14.60
N PRO A 5 117.66 56.74 14.84
CA PRO A 5 116.74 56.62 15.99
C PRO A 5 116.72 55.22 16.66
N GLN A 6 116.05 55.14 17.82
CA GLN A 6 115.82 53.90 18.59
C GLN A 6 114.91 52.91 17.84
N THR A 7 115.21 51.62 17.97
CA THR A 7 114.48 50.51 17.36
C THR A 7 113.15 50.26 18.09
N VAL A 8 112.03 50.49 17.38
CA VAL A 8 110.69 50.15 17.83
C VAL A 8 110.51 48.63 17.74
N GLN A 9 110.27 47.96 18.87
CA GLN A 9 109.81 46.57 18.87
C GLN A 9 108.32 46.54 18.55
N ILE A 10 107.97 46.05 17.36
CA ILE A 10 106.59 45.80 16.95
C ILE A 10 106.29 44.33 17.25
N VAL A 11 105.52 44.07 18.30
CA VAL A 11 104.87 42.76 18.52
C VAL A 11 103.57 42.79 17.72
N PRO A 12 103.37 41.94 16.69
CA PRO A 12 102.06 41.83 16.06
C PRO A 12 101.06 41.31 17.09
N ALA A 13 100.06 42.13 17.40
CA ALA A 13 98.91 41.74 18.20
C ALA A 13 98.29 40.49 17.57
N ARG A 14 98.04 39.43 18.37
CA ARG A 14 97.23 38.29 17.96
C ARG A 14 95.93 38.84 17.39
N ALA A 15 95.75 38.72 16.07
CA ALA A 15 94.51 39.09 15.42
C ALA A 15 93.39 38.28 16.10
N SER A 16 92.48 38.99 16.78
CA SER A 16 91.28 38.39 17.35
C SER A 16 90.55 37.65 16.24
N PHE A 17 90.19 36.38 16.48
CA PHE A 17 89.52 35.51 15.51
C PHE A 17 88.24 36.16 14.92
N PHE A 18 87.66 37.12 15.65
CA PHE A 18 86.47 37.87 15.27
C PHE A 18 86.70 38.98 14.23
N SER A 19 87.94 39.36 13.90
CA SER A 19 88.19 40.39 12.86
C SER A 19 88.18 39.83 11.42
N ARG A 20 88.02 38.51 11.25
CA ARG A 20 87.89 37.84 9.93
C ARG A 20 86.45 37.51 9.55
N PHE A 21 85.51 37.63 10.49
CA PHE A 21 84.09 37.47 10.21
C PHE A 21 83.49 38.85 9.96
N SER A 22 83.22 39.14 8.68
CA SER A 22 82.47 40.33 8.31
C SER A 22 81.10 40.28 8.98
N ILE A 23 80.79 41.27 9.83
CA ILE A 23 79.51 41.38 10.54
C ILE A 23 78.31 41.40 9.58
N VAL A 24 78.56 41.70 8.29
CA VAL A 24 77.62 41.66 7.18
C VAL A 24 77.02 40.25 6.97
N TRP A 25 77.73 39.18 7.32
CA TRP A 25 77.24 37.79 7.19
C TRP A 25 76.33 37.31 8.32
N VAL A 26 76.22 38.06 9.42
CA VAL A 26 75.37 37.69 10.56
C VAL A 26 73.89 37.78 10.19
N ILE A 27 73.50 38.80 9.42
CA ILE A 27 72.10 39.04 9.03
C ILE A 27 71.56 37.91 8.13
N PRO A 28 72.25 37.46 7.05
CA PRO A 28 71.80 36.32 6.24
C PRO A 28 71.69 35.01 7.01
N LEU A 29 72.65 34.72 7.91
CA LEU A 29 72.61 33.50 8.73
C LEU A 29 71.44 33.52 9.73
N LEU A 30 71.17 34.67 10.34
CA LEU A 30 70.02 34.84 11.21
C LEU A 30 68.70 34.68 10.44
N ALA A 31 68.60 35.27 9.24
CA ALA A 31 67.43 35.12 8.37
C ALA A 31 67.22 33.65 7.94
N LEU A 32 68.30 32.91 7.62
CA LEU A 32 68.23 31.49 7.31
C LEU A 32 67.78 30.66 8.52
N ALA A 33 68.29 30.96 9.71
CA ALA A 33 67.88 30.27 10.94
C ALA A 33 66.40 30.51 11.26
N ILE A 34 65.90 31.74 11.07
CA ILE A 34 64.47 32.06 11.21
C ILE A 34 63.66 31.33 10.14
N ALA A 35 64.09 31.32 8.89
CA ALA A 35 63.41 30.61 7.80
C ALA A 35 63.33 29.09 8.07
N LEU A 36 64.43 28.48 8.52
CA LEU A 36 64.46 27.07 8.93
C LEU A 36 63.57 26.83 10.15
N GLY A 37 63.55 27.75 11.13
CA GLY A 37 62.68 27.67 12.30
C GLY A 37 61.20 27.72 11.92
N VAL A 38 60.80 28.65 11.05
CA VAL A 38 59.44 28.77 10.52
C VAL A 38 59.07 27.55 9.67
N ALA A 39 59.98 27.03 8.85
CA ALA A 39 59.76 25.82 8.08
C ALA A 39 59.55 24.59 8.97
N TRP A 40 60.37 24.44 10.02
CA TRP A 40 60.22 23.37 11.01
C TRP A 40 58.92 23.47 11.78
N GLN A 41 58.57 24.67 12.26
CA GLN A 41 57.31 24.91 12.94
C GLN A 41 56.12 24.60 12.03
N SER A 42 56.14 25.12 10.79
CA SER A 42 55.10 24.83 9.79
C SER A 42 55.00 23.34 9.44
N TYR A 43 56.10 22.59 9.51
CA TYR A 43 56.08 21.14 9.30
C TYR A 43 55.50 20.39 10.50
N ASN A 44 55.89 20.77 11.72
CA ASN A 44 55.45 20.13 12.96
C ASN A 44 54.01 20.49 13.37
N ASP A 45 53.50 21.62 12.87
CA ASP A 45 52.12 22.06 13.07
C ASP A 45 51.13 21.34 12.14
N ARG A 46 51.62 20.65 11.09
CA ARG A 46 50.78 19.80 10.23
C ARG A 46 50.43 18.49 10.93
N GLY A 47 49.19 18.04 10.78
CA GLY A 47 48.83 16.69 11.17
C GLY A 47 49.33 15.62 10.19
N PRO A 48 49.23 14.34 10.57
CA PRO A 48 49.69 13.21 9.77
C PRO A 48 48.83 13.04 8.51
N VAL A 49 49.40 12.37 7.52
CA VAL A 49 48.69 11.98 6.30
C VAL A 49 48.30 10.52 6.41
N ILE A 50 47.05 10.21 6.09
CA ILE A 50 46.52 8.85 6.00
C ILE A 50 46.14 8.54 4.56
N GLU A 51 46.23 7.28 4.17
CA GLU A 51 45.81 6.78 2.88
C GLU A 51 44.49 6.02 3.04
N ILE A 52 43.47 6.39 2.28
CA ILE A 52 42.18 5.69 2.25
C ILE A 52 41.97 5.12 0.86
N VAL A 53 41.81 3.80 0.76
CA VAL A 53 41.66 3.09 -0.52
C VAL A 53 40.17 2.86 -0.81
N PHE A 54 39.65 3.50 -1.85
CA PHE A 54 38.27 3.34 -2.32
C PHE A 54 38.23 2.58 -3.64
N GLU A 55 37.19 1.76 -3.85
CA GLU A 55 36.96 1.12 -5.16
C GLU A 55 36.59 2.14 -6.24
N ASN A 56 35.97 3.26 -5.85
CA ASN A 56 35.57 4.33 -6.75
C ASN A 56 35.86 5.71 -6.11
N GLY A 57 36.63 6.56 -6.80
CA GLY A 57 36.97 7.92 -6.37
C GLY A 57 36.14 9.02 -7.04
N ALA A 58 35.03 8.70 -7.71
CA ALA A 58 34.23 9.68 -8.44
C ALA A 58 33.76 10.83 -7.54
N GLY A 59 34.10 12.06 -7.93
CA GLY A 59 33.74 13.28 -7.21
C GLY A 59 34.72 13.70 -6.12
N ILE A 60 35.71 12.88 -5.78
CA ILE A 60 36.80 13.26 -4.87
C ILE A 60 37.81 14.10 -5.65
N ALA A 61 38.11 15.28 -5.15
CA ALA A 61 39.02 16.23 -5.78
C ALA A 61 40.15 16.64 -4.81
N GLU A 62 41.36 16.72 -5.37
CA GLU A 62 42.55 17.16 -4.65
C GLU A 62 42.35 18.57 -4.09
N ARG A 63 42.64 18.75 -2.79
CA ARG A 63 42.60 20.04 -2.06
C ARG A 63 41.22 20.71 -2.00
N GLU A 64 40.17 20.03 -2.44
CA GLU A 64 38.78 20.52 -2.44
C GLU A 64 37.87 19.65 -1.58
N THR A 65 38.09 18.32 -1.59
CA THR A 65 37.32 17.39 -0.75
C THR A 65 37.84 17.40 0.69
N ASP A 66 36.92 17.65 1.62
CA ASP A 66 37.19 17.57 3.06
C ASP A 66 36.92 16.15 3.61
N LEU A 67 37.65 15.77 4.65
CA LEU A 67 37.27 14.69 5.55
C LEU A 67 36.48 15.30 6.72
N ARG A 68 35.31 14.73 7.02
CA ARG A 68 34.41 15.17 8.09
C ARG A 68 34.19 14.09 9.14
N TYR A 69 33.95 14.55 10.36
CA TYR A 69 33.47 13.76 11.48
C TYR A 69 32.35 14.51 12.17
N ARG A 70 31.16 13.92 12.22
CA ARG A 70 29.96 14.55 12.81
C ARG A 70 29.69 15.92 12.18
N ASP A 71 29.74 15.98 10.85
CA ASP A 71 29.57 17.21 10.04
C ASP A 71 30.64 18.30 10.23
N ILE A 72 31.73 18.03 10.96
CA ILE A 72 32.84 18.98 11.17
C ILE A 72 34.04 18.55 10.31
N SER A 73 34.62 19.47 9.55
CA SER A 73 35.87 19.23 8.80
C SER A 73 37.03 18.99 9.76
N VAL A 74 37.69 17.84 9.60
CA VAL A 74 38.81 17.35 10.42
C VAL A 74 40.03 16.94 9.58
N GLY A 75 39.99 17.21 8.28
CA GLY A 75 41.06 16.93 7.35
C GLY A 75 40.72 17.34 5.93
N VAL A 76 41.73 17.34 5.05
CA VAL A 76 41.61 17.71 3.64
C VAL A 76 42.33 16.69 2.77
N VAL A 77 41.74 16.33 1.63
CA VAL A 77 42.38 15.49 0.62
C VAL A 77 43.58 16.23 0.02
N GLU A 78 44.77 15.65 0.16
CA GLU A 78 46.02 16.18 -0.43
C GLU A 78 46.33 15.61 -1.79
N ASP A 79 45.98 14.36 -2.05
CA ASP A 79 46.31 13.66 -3.29
C ASP A 79 45.30 12.56 -3.61
N VAL A 80 45.10 12.28 -4.90
CA VAL A 80 44.21 11.23 -5.40
C VAL A 80 44.92 10.49 -6.53
N GLU A 81 45.35 9.27 -6.26
CA GLU A 81 46.08 8.44 -7.22
C GLU A 81 45.33 7.12 -7.48
N PHE A 82 45.57 6.51 -8.63
CA PHE A 82 45.15 5.12 -8.83
C PHE A 82 46.19 4.17 -8.25
N THR A 83 45.72 3.03 -7.75
CA THR A 83 46.59 1.87 -7.49
C THR A 83 47.34 1.44 -8.75
N ASP A 84 48.50 0.79 -8.59
CA ASP A 84 49.35 0.35 -9.71
C ASP A 84 48.61 -0.54 -10.73
N ASP A 85 47.60 -1.29 -10.27
CA ASP A 85 46.76 -2.16 -11.10
C ASP A 85 45.48 -1.48 -11.62
N LEU A 86 45.28 -0.20 -11.29
CA LEU A 86 44.12 0.63 -11.63
C LEU A 86 42.78 0.09 -11.08
N SER A 87 42.80 -0.83 -10.11
CA SER A 87 41.59 -1.46 -9.57
C SER A 87 40.87 -0.59 -8.53
N ALA A 88 41.62 0.31 -7.88
CA ALA A 88 41.14 1.18 -6.81
C ALA A 88 41.84 2.56 -6.84
N VAL A 89 41.27 3.51 -6.11
CA VAL A 89 41.79 4.87 -5.92
C VAL A 89 42.34 5.00 -4.50
N VAL A 90 43.58 5.47 -4.38
CA VAL A 90 44.24 5.81 -3.12
C VAL A 90 44.10 7.31 -2.89
N VAL A 91 43.39 7.67 -1.83
CA VAL A 91 43.16 9.06 -1.43
C VAL A 91 44.05 9.37 -0.23
N SER A 92 44.98 10.31 -0.39
CA SER A 92 45.82 10.79 0.69
C SER A 92 45.12 11.96 1.39
N VAL A 93 44.80 11.80 2.67
CA VAL A 93 44.11 12.81 3.48
C VAL A 93 45.02 13.31 4.60
N ARG A 94 45.22 14.62 4.69
CA ARG A 94 45.89 15.22 5.85
C ARG A 94 44.88 15.45 6.96
N LEU A 95 45.09 14.79 8.09
CA LEU A 95 44.26 14.94 9.29
C LEU A 95 44.65 16.19 10.07
N ASP A 96 43.69 16.73 10.82
CA ASP A 96 43.97 17.69 11.87
C ASP A 96 44.71 17.01 13.03
N LYS A 97 45.75 17.69 13.53
CA LYS A 97 46.62 17.16 14.59
C LYS A 97 45.88 16.85 15.89
N THR A 98 44.77 17.51 16.16
CA THR A 98 43.92 17.29 17.34
C THR A 98 43.10 16.01 17.25
N VAL A 99 42.76 15.59 16.04
CA VAL A 99 41.88 14.43 15.77
C VAL A 99 42.69 13.18 15.46
N ALA A 100 43.88 13.34 14.88
CA ALA A 100 44.77 12.25 14.50
C ALA A 100 44.97 11.13 15.56
N PRO A 101 45.10 11.40 16.88
CA PRO A 101 45.26 10.33 17.87
C PRO A 101 44.04 9.40 18.02
N TYR A 102 42.85 9.84 17.61
CA TYR A 102 41.61 9.05 17.70
C TYR A 102 41.33 8.24 16.42
N VAL A 103 42.06 8.53 15.33
CA VAL A 103 41.93 7.80 14.07
C VAL A 103 42.81 6.56 14.14
N ASP A 104 42.21 5.46 14.58
CA ASP A 104 42.86 4.17 14.80
C ASP A 104 42.34 3.07 13.85
N ALA A 105 42.78 1.83 14.07
CA ALA A 105 42.41 0.67 13.26
C ALA A 105 40.90 0.33 13.18
N THR A 106 40.09 0.85 14.09
CA THR A 106 38.63 0.67 14.09
C THR A 106 37.88 1.75 13.30
N SER A 107 38.61 2.77 12.84
CA SER A 107 38.06 3.89 12.07
C SER A 107 37.55 3.42 10.72
N THR A 108 36.35 3.88 10.37
CA THR A 108 35.71 3.60 9.08
C THR A 108 35.54 4.89 8.29
N PHE A 109 35.67 4.81 6.97
CA PHE A 109 35.58 5.96 6.06
C PHE A 109 34.69 5.63 4.88
N TRP A 110 33.83 6.55 4.46
CA TRP A 110 33.00 6.39 3.26
C TRP A 110 32.82 7.73 2.55
N VAL A 111 32.48 7.67 1.26
CA VAL A 111 32.23 8.86 0.45
C VAL A 111 30.75 9.25 0.55
N VAL A 112 30.47 10.50 0.88
CA VAL A 112 29.11 11.05 0.90
C VAL A 112 28.87 11.89 -0.35
N ARG A 113 27.85 11.51 -1.12
CA ARG A 113 27.51 12.09 -2.42
C ARG A 113 25.99 12.33 -2.51
N PRO A 114 25.52 13.20 -3.43
CA PRO A 114 24.10 13.43 -3.58
C PRO A 114 23.47 12.19 -4.22
N GLU A 115 22.52 11.57 -3.53
CA GLU A 115 21.83 10.40 -4.02
C GLU A 115 20.35 10.70 -4.25
N LEU A 116 19.90 10.47 -5.50
CA LEU A 116 18.50 10.51 -5.87
C LEU A 116 17.93 9.10 -5.72
N THR A 117 17.09 8.92 -4.71
CA THR A 117 16.35 7.68 -4.52
C THR A 117 14.88 7.92 -4.88
N THR A 118 14.15 6.84 -5.12
CA THR A 118 12.68 6.89 -5.25
C THR A 118 11.97 7.45 -4.02
N ARG A 119 12.68 7.57 -2.88
CA ARG A 119 12.19 8.03 -1.57
C ARG A 119 12.49 9.50 -1.26
N GLY A 120 13.32 10.16 -2.07
CA GLY A 120 13.74 11.53 -1.83
C GLY A 120 15.19 11.77 -2.22
N ILE A 121 15.64 13.00 -1.98
CA ILE A 121 16.99 13.47 -2.30
C ILE A 121 17.77 13.55 -1.00
N SER A 122 18.84 12.78 -0.89
CA SER A 122 19.79 12.86 0.24
C SER A 122 21.10 13.50 -0.22
N GLY A 123 21.86 14.09 0.70
CA GLY A 123 23.12 14.77 0.37
C GLY A 123 22.95 16.07 -0.43
N LEU A 124 21.82 16.80 -0.28
CA LEU A 124 21.61 18.08 -0.97
C LEU A 124 22.65 19.16 -0.61
N ASP A 125 23.26 19.06 0.57
CA ASP A 125 24.41 19.87 0.99
C ASP A 125 25.58 19.73 -0.01
N THR A 126 25.82 18.53 -0.52
CA THR A 126 26.88 18.25 -1.50
C THR A 126 26.63 18.85 -2.89
N VAL A 127 25.40 19.27 -3.20
CA VAL A 127 25.09 19.95 -4.48
C VAL A 127 25.79 21.30 -4.57
N LEU A 128 25.99 21.96 -3.42
CA LEU A 128 26.70 23.24 -3.34
C LEU A 128 28.13 23.09 -2.83
N SER A 129 28.38 22.20 -1.86
CA SER A 129 29.70 22.03 -1.22
C SER A 129 30.59 20.98 -1.87
N GLY A 130 30.10 20.21 -2.84
CA GLY A 130 30.81 19.08 -3.42
C GLY A 130 30.76 17.81 -2.56
N VAL A 131 31.30 16.72 -3.10
CA VAL A 131 31.45 15.42 -2.43
C VAL A 131 32.48 15.54 -1.30
N TYR A 132 32.22 14.89 -0.17
CA TYR A 132 33.13 14.82 0.97
C TYR A 132 33.31 13.38 1.46
N ILE A 133 34.35 13.15 2.26
CA ILE A 133 34.58 11.87 2.93
C ILE A 133 34.10 12.03 4.37
N GLU A 134 33.29 11.10 4.86
CA GLU A 134 32.94 11.03 6.29
C GLU A 134 33.76 9.90 6.95
N GLY A 135 34.24 10.16 8.15
CA GLY A 135 34.85 9.14 9.01
C GLY A 135 34.05 8.93 10.30
N SER A 136 34.11 7.73 10.85
CA SER A 136 33.57 7.40 12.18
C SER A 136 34.59 6.59 12.99
N TRP A 137 34.81 7.02 14.23
CA TRP A 137 35.68 6.45 15.25
C TRP A 137 35.13 6.80 16.65
N ASP A 138 35.61 6.09 17.67
CA ASP A 138 35.20 6.26 19.06
C ASP A 138 35.98 7.39 19.77
N ASN A 139 35.87 7.49 21.09
CA ASN A 139 36.59 8.50 21.89
C ASN A 139 37.84 7.93 22.58
N GLU A 140 38.23 6.70 22.26
CA GLU A 140 39.41 6.04 22.80
C GLU A 140 40.61 6.19 21.84
N ILE A 141 41.82 6.20 22.40
CA ILE A 141 43.05 6.28 21.60
C ILE A 141 43.56 4.85 21.43
N GLY A 142 43.41 4.31 20.22
CA GLY A 142 43.87 2.97 19.88
C GLY A 142 45.21 2.93 19.15
N ALA A 143 45.42 1.85 18.39
CA ALA A 143 46.65 1.62 17.65
C ALA A 143 46.71 2.51 16.41
N GLU A 144 47.83 3.23 16.23
CA GLU A 144 48.05 4.07 15.05
C GLU A 144 47.97 3.23 13.76
N GLN A 145 47.16 3.71 12.82
CA GLN A 145 47.04 3.16 11.48
C GLN A 145 47.04 4.30 10.47
N THR A 146 47.82 4.15 9.39
CA THR A 146 47.94 5.18 8.36
C THR A 146 47.30 4.78 7.04
N ARG A 147 46.83 3.55 6.90
CA ARG A 147 46.23 3.03 5.66
C ARG A 147 44.91 2.34 5.93
N PHE A 148 43.85 2.81 5.31
CA PHE A 148 42.47 2.40 5.56
C PHE A 148 41.79 1.88 4.29
N LYS A 149 40.82 1.00 4.47
CA LYS A 149 39.91 0.61 3.40
C LYS A 149 38.65 1.47 3.50
N GLY A 150 38.37 2.23 2.45
CA GLY A 150 37.13 2.98 2.32
C GLY A 150 35.94 2.07 2.00
N LEU A 151 34.80 2.36 2.61
CA LEU A 151 33.53 1.71 2.35
C LEU A 151 32.83 2.39 1.17
N SER A 152 32.18 1.59 0.33
CA SER A 152 31.47 2.06 -0.87
C SER A 152 30.10 2.69 -0.54
N ASP A 153 29.56 2.41 0.64
CA ASP A 153 28.27 2.91 1.13
C ASP A 153 28.40 3.38 2.58
N THR A 154 27.43 4.17 3.04
CA THR A 154 27.32 4.52 4.46
C THR A 154 27.13 3.26 5.31
N PRO A 155 27.98 3.02 6.33
CA PRO A 155 27.82 1.87 7.19
C PRO A 155 26.53 1.99 8.02
N LEU A 156 25.86 0.85 8.22
CA LEU A 156 24.67 0.78 9.07
C LEU A 156 25.04 1.06 10.54
N PHE A 157 26.18 0.51 10.98
CA PHE A 157 26.73 0.70 12.32
C PHE A 157 27.85 1.72 12.25
N ARG A 158 27.71 2.80 13.01
CA ARG A 158 28.76 3.81 13.15
C ARG A 158 29.28 3.73 14.58
N SER A 159 30.60 3.87 14.76
CA SER A 159 31.23 3.81 16.09
C SER A 159 30.76 4.94 17.00
N ASP A 160 30.18 6.00 16.45
CA ASP A 160 29.61 7.14 17.17
C ASP A 160 28.09 7.05 17.41
N GLN A 161 27.43 5.97 16.96
CA GLN A 161 26.00 5.74 17.17
C GLN A 161 25.76 4.47 18.00
N ASP A 162 25.33 4.68 19.24
CA ASP A 162 24.86 3.61 20.12
C ASP A 162 23.47 3.10 19.69
N GLY A 163 23.25 1.80 19.80
CA GLY A 163 21.95 1.19 19.52
C GLY A 163 21.98 -0.33 19.59
N LEU A 164 20.78 -0.92 19.72
CA LEU A 164 20.59 -2.37 19.74
C LEU A 164 20.73 -2.93 18.32
N GLN A 165 21.67 -3.85 18.14
CA GLN A 165 21.90 -4.51 16.86
C GLN A 165 21.07 -5.79 16.78
N ILE A 166 20.23 -5.91 15.75
CA ILE A 166 19.40 -7.08 15.51
C ILE A 166 19.54 -7.55 14.07
N ALA A 167 19.13 -8.79 13.81
CA ALA A 167 18.98 -9.29 12.44
C ALA A 167 17.50 -9.54 12.16
N LEU A 168 17.02 -9.09 11.01
CA LEU A 168 15.66 -9.30 10.53
C LEU A 168 15.68 -10.37 9.44
N ARG A 169 14.85 -11.40 9.58
CA ARG A 169 14.70 -12.51 8.63
C ARG A 169 13.27 -12.57 8.11
N THR A 170 13.06 -12.70 6.81
CA THR A 170 11.71 -12.83 6.25
C THR A 170 11.09 -14.19 6.53
N THR A 171 9.79 -14.22 6.80
CA THR A 171 8.96 -15.44 6.71
C THR A 171 8.51 -15.68 5.26
N PRO A 172 7.90 -16.84 4.92
CA PRO A 172 7.21 -17.00 3.65
C PRO A 172 6.20 -15.86 3.43
N GLY A 173 6.29 -15.17 2.29
CA GLY A 173 5.46 -13.99 1.97
C GLY A 173 5.88 -12.67 2.64
N GLY A 174 6.84 -12.68 3.57
CA GLY A 174 7.43 -11.48 4.14
C GLY A 174 8.43 -10.84 3.17
N SER A 175 8.53 -9.51 3.20
CA SER A 175 9.48 -8.74 2.38
C SER A 175 10.43 -7.94 3.26
N LEU A 176 11.65 -7.71 2.75
CA LEU A 176 12.65 -6.83 3.35
C LEU A 176 13.13 -5.88 2.26
N THR A 177 13.04 -4.59 2.51
CA THR A 177 13.55 -3.55 1.60
C THR A 177 14.86 -2.99 2.16
N ASP A 178 15.86 -2.86 1.29
CA ASP A 178 17.16 -2.29 1.63
C ASP A 178 17.02 -0.86 2.19
N ASN A 179 17.79 -0.55 3.24
CA ASN A 179 17.84 0.78 3.82
C ASN A 179 16.46 1.29 4.25
N SER A 180 15.54 0.39 4.65
CA SER A 180 14.18 0.74 5.07
C SER A 180 14.16 1.23 6.53
N PRO A 181 13.33 2.22 6.86
CA PRO A 181 13.18 2.67 8.23
C PRO A 181 12.42 1.63 9.06
N ILE A 182 12.82 1.48 10.32
CA ILE A 182 12.04 0.76 11.32
C ILE A 182 11.18 1.78 12.04
N LEU A 183 9.87 1.62 11.95
CA LEU A 183 8.89 2.55 12.44
C LEU A 183 8.18 1.99 13.67
N PHE A 184 7.93 2.85 14.65
CA PHE A 184 7.01 2.57 15.74
C PHE A 184 5.97 3.68 15.81
N ARG A 185 4.69 3.34 15.57
CA ARG A 185 3.58 4.30 15.53
C ARG A 185 3.84 5.50 14.60
N GLY A 186 4.55 5.28 13.49
CA GLY A 186 4.88 6.30 12.49
C GLY A 186 6.14 7.11 12.77
N ILE A 187 6.88 6.82 13.84
CA ILE A 187 8.15 7.47 14.19
C ILE A 187 9.30 6.53 13.81
N GLU A 188 10.35 7.03 13.13
CA GLU A 188 11.58 6.26 12.84
C GLU A 188 12.33 6.02 14.15
N VAL A 189 12.46 4.75 14.51
CA VAL A 189 13.14 4.29 15.74
C VAL A 189 14.37 3.43 15.45
N GLY A 190 14.63 3.16 14.17
CA GLY A 190 15.77 2.39 13.71
C GLY A 190 15.81 2.27 12.20
N ARG A 191 16.77 1.50 11.71
CA ARG A 191 17.02 1.33 10.27
C ARG A 191 17.46 -0.09 9.96
N VAL A 192 16.95 -0.62 8.85
CA VAL A 192 17.39 -1.87 8.25
C VAL A 192 18.54 -1.58 7.28
N GLY A 193 19.58 -2.39 7.29
CA GLY A 193 20.68 -2.34 6.32
C GLY A 193 20.30 -2.93 4.97
N LYS A 194 21.33 -3.41 4.25
CA LYS A 194 21.15 -4.12 2.99
C LYS A 194 20.68 -5.56 3.27
N ALA A 195 19.64 -5.98 2.58
CA ALA A 195 19.15 -7.35 2.64
C ALA A 195 20.02 -8.26 1.78
N ALA A 196 20.32 -9.45 2.30
CA ALA A 196 20.99 -10.51 1.59
C ALA A 196 20.05 -11.73 1.52
N ILE A 197 20.05 -12.41 0.39
CA ILE A 197 19.36 -13.69 0.26
C ILE A 197 20.23 -14.78 0.90
N SER A 198 19.63 -15.63 1.74
CA SER A 198 20.29 -16.82 2.29
C SER A 198 20.87 -17.70 1.17
N ARG A 199 21.97 -18.42 1.43
CA ARG A 199 22.64 -19.25 0.40
C ARG A 199 21.72 -20.28 -0.24
N GLU A 200 20.72 -20.75 0.50
CA GLU A 200 19.73 -21.73 0.04
C GLU A 200 18.54 -21.09 -0.70
N GLY A 201 18.40 -19.75 -0.66
CA GLY A 201 17.31 -19.01 -1.31
C GLY A 201 16.00 -18.99 -0.55
N ASN A 202 15.95 -19.57 0.65
CA ASN A 202 14.71 -19.81 1.40
C ASN A 202 14.17 -18.56 2.13
N PHE A 203 15.05 -17.62 2.47
CA PHE A 203 14.70 -16.37 3.14
C PHE A 203 15.69 -15.25 2.83
N ALA A 204 15.25 -14.00 3.00
CA ALA A 204 16.11 -12.83 3.06
C ALA A 204 16.45 -12.50 4.51
N ILE A 205 17.67 -12.02 4.75
CA ILE A 205 18.16 -11.57 6.05
C ILE A 205 18.83 -10.21 5.90
N ALA A 206 18.56 -9.30 6.81
CA ALA A 206 19.19 -7.98 6.86
C ALA A 206 19.60 -7.67 8.29
N GLU A 207 20.77 -7.07 8.47
CA GLU A 207 21.15 -6.45 9.73
C GLU A 207 20.30 -5.19 9.94
N ALA A 208 20.00 -4.87 11.19
CA ALA A 208 19.20 -3.72 11.57
C ALA A 208 19.72 -3.13 12.87
N VAL A 209 19.59 -1.81 13.00
CA VAL A 209 19.93 -1.07 14.21
C VAL A 209 18.70 -0.37 14.74
N ILE A 210 18.51 -0.43 16.04
CA ILE A 210 17.47 0.29 16.78
C ILE A 210 18.18 1.33 17.62
N PHE A 211 17.82 2.60 17.45
CA PHE A 211 18.52 3.70 18.11
C PHE A 211 18.45 3.56 19.64
N GLU A 212 19.53 3.93 20.34
CA GLU A 212 19.70 3.71 21.79
C GLU A 212 18.48 4.17 22.62
N GLU A 213 17.93 5.33 22.31
CA GLU A 213 16.75 5.92 22.97
C GLU A 213 15.46 5.08 22.83
N HIS A 214 15.42 4.17 21.86
CA HIS A 214 14.27 3.34 21.52
C HIS A 214 14.45 1.84 21.82
N THR A 215 15.61 1.44 22.35
CA THR A 215 15.92 0.02 22.65
C THR A 215 14.92 -0.65 23.59
N ASN A 216 14.35 0.11 24.53
CA ASN A 216 13.36 -0.40 25.49
C ASN A 216 11.98 -0.73 24.85
N LEU A 217 11.75 -0.37 23.59
CA LEU A 217 10.52 -0.71 22.86
C LEU A 217 10.49 -2.18 22.40
N ILE A 218 11.65 -2.83 22.36
CA ILE A 218 11.81 -4.17 21.82
C ILE A 218 12.08 -5.17 22.94
N THR A 219 11.38 -6.29 22.86
CA THR A 219 11.50 -7.44 23.74
C THR A 219 11.64 -8.71 22.90
N PRO A 220 12.04 -9.85 23.47
CA PRO A 220 12.02 -11.14 22.77
C PRO A 220 10.62 -11.53 22.23
N ARG A 221 9.55 -10.89 22.71
CA ARG A 221 8.16 -11.11 22.27
C ARG A 221 7.71 -10.14 21.18
N THR A 222 8.56 -9.19 20.78
CA THR A 222 8.29 -8.26 19.68
C THR A 222 8.19 -9.02 18.36
N ARG A 223 7.26 -8.59 17.50
CA ARG A 223 7.07 -9.14 16.16
C ARG A 223 7.11 -8.01 15.14
N PHE A 224 7.87 -8.21 14.07
CA PHE A 224 8.05 -7.23 12.99
C PHE A 224 7.22 -7.65 11.79
N TRP A 225 6.66 -6.70 11.06
CA TRP A 225 6.00 -6.98 9.79
C TRP A 225 6.20 -5.83 8.82
N ASP A 226 5.97 -6.15 7.56
CA ASP A 226 6.05 -5.18 6.49
C ASP A 226 4.90 -4.16 6.60
N ALA A 227 5.24 -2.87 6.72
CA ALA A 227 4.28 -1.77 6.68
C ALA A 227 4.01 -1.29 5.25
N SER A 228 4.64 -1.91 4.26
CA SER A 228 4.53 -1.59 2.84
C SER A 228 3.32 -2.33 2.26
N GLY A 229 2.16 -1.66 2.22
CA GLY A 229 0.99 -2.24 1.57
C GLY A 229 -0.32 -1.58 1.98
N PHE A 230 -1.34 -1.83 1.17
CA PHE A 230 -2.74 -1.52 1.51
C PHE A 230 -3.43 -2.83 1.87
N THR A 231 -3.90 -2.95 3.11
CA THR A 231 -4.67 -4.14 3.55
C THR A 231 -6.12 -3.76 3.73
N PHE A 232 -6.98 -4.31 2.87
CA PHE A 232 -8.44 -4.23 2.98
C PHE A 232 -8.95 -5.60 3.41
N SER A 233 -9.67 -5.67 4.53
CA SER A 233 -10.27 -6.91 4.98
C SER A 233 -11.79 -6.75 5.16
N VAL A 234 -12.54 -7.76 4.74
CA VAL A 234 -13.99 -7.83 4.91
C VAL A 234 -14.30 -9.10 5.68
N GLY A 235 -14.79 -8.95 6.91
CA GLY A 235 -15.16 -10.06 7.78
C GLY A 235 -16.61 -9.98 8.23
N ALA A 236 -17.03 -10.96 9.04
CA ALA A 236 -18.36 -10.97 9.66
C ALA A 236 -18.62 -9.71 10.54
N SER A 237 -17.56 -9.02 10.95
CA SER A 237 -17.60 -7.79 11.75
C SER A 237 -17.66 -6.50 10.92
N GLY A 238 -17.64 -6.59 9.57
CA GLY A 238 -17.65 -5.44 8.66
C GLY A 238 -16.38 -5.33 7.81
N ALA A 239 -16.24 -4.19 7.13
CA ALA A 239 -15.05 -3.85 6.36
C ALA A 239 -14.08 -3.03 7.21
N GLU A 240 -12.82 -3.46 7.32
CA GLU A 240 -11.74 -2.77 8.00
C GLU A 240 -10.66 -2.38 6.97
N ILE A 241 -10.24 -1.11 7.02
CA ILE A 241 -9.20 -0.58 6.15
C ILE A 241 -8.06 -0.09 7.04
N ASP A 242 -6.93 -0.80 7.00
CA ASP A 242 -5.72 -0.37 7.69
C ASP A 242 -4.90 0.53 6.76
N PHE A 243 -4.95 1.83 7.02
CA PHE A 243 -4.09 2.81 6.35
C PHE A 243 -2.84 3.03 7.19
N SER A 244 -1.73 2.40 6.80
CA SER A 244 -0.41 2.94 7.17
C SER A 244 -0.18 4.26 6.41
N SER A 245 0.43 5.25 7.06
CA SER A 245 0.70 6.60 6.54
C SER A 245 1.08 6.64 5.05
N PHE A 246 0.61 7.64 4.29
CA PHE A 246 0.98 7.82 2.87
C PHE A 246 2.50 7.80 2.64
N ALA A 247 3.31 8.22 3.63
CA ALA A 247 4.76 8.16 3.58
C ALA A 247 5.33 6.71 3.55
N THR A 248 4.67 5.74 4.20
CA THR A 248 5.10 4.33 4.23
C THR A 248 4.69 3.58 2.97
N LEU A 249 3.61 4.01 2.29
CA LEU A 249 3.17 3.49 1.00
C LEU A 249 4.19 3.74 -0.13
N VAL A 250 4.89 4.88 -0.10
CA VAL A 250 5.88 5.26 -1.12
C VAL A 250 7.29 4.76 -0.78
N SER A 251 7.62 4.69 0.51
CA SER A 251 9.00 4.47 0.97
C SER A 251 9.27 3.05 1.45
N GLY A 252 8.21 2.26 1.67
CA GLY A 252 8.26 1.02 2.42
C GLY A 252 8.73 1.23 3.87
N GLY A 253 8.65 0.19 4.68
CA GLY A 253 9.15 0.24 6.05
C GLY A 253 8.79 -1.01 6.84
N ILE A 254 9.58 -1.28 7.88
CA ILE A 254 9.28 -2.34 8.83
C ILE A 254 8.66 -1.71 10.07
N THR A 255 7.56 -2.26 10.55
CA THR A 255 6.96 -1.84 11.82
C THR A 255 6.89 -3.02 12.77
N PHE A 256 6.66 -2.75 14.05
CA PHE A 256 6.56 -3.79 15.06
C PHE A 256 5.58 -3.45 16.17
N ASP A 257 5.19 -4.49 16.90
CA ASP A 257 4.44 -4.37 18.14
C ASP A 257 4.74 -5.57 19.05
N THR A 258 4.47 -5.38 20.34
CA THR A 258 4.65 -6.39 21.38
C THR A 258 3.25 -6.73 21.92
N PHE A 259 2.64 -7.76 21.33
CA PHE A 259 1.24 -8.11 21.62
C PHE A 259 1.02 -8.78 22.99
N VAL A 260 2.09 -9.30 23.61
CA VAL A 260 2.05 -9.92 24.95
C VAL A 260 3.07 -9.27 25.86
N SER A 261 2.66 -8.91 27.07
CA SER A 261 3.57 -8.33 28.06
C SER A 261 4.55 -9.38 28.58
N GLY A 262 5.81 -8.98 28.77
CA GLY A 262 6.86 -9.82 29.33
C GLY A 262 8.00 -10.11 28.35
N GLY A 263 9.15 -10.52 28.90
CA GLY A 263 10.41 -10.66 28.18
C GLY A 263 11.49 -9.80 28.82
N GLY A 264 12.72 -10.32 28.89
CA GLY A 264 13.88 -9.55 29.32
C GLY A 264 14.32 -8.54 28.26
N ARG A 265 15.44 -7.87 28.50
CA ARG A 265 16.10 -7.04 27.48
C ARG A 265 16.61 -7.92 26.33
N VAL A 266 16.46 -7.43 25.11
CA VAL A 266 17.05 -8.04 23.92
C VAL A 266 18.56 -7.81 23.93
N GLN A 267 19.32 -8.80 23.46
CA GLN A 267 20.77 -8.72 23.33
C GLN A 267 21.15 -8.45 21.89
N ASP A 268 22.32 -7.86 21.67
CA ASP A 268 22.86 -7.67 20.32
C ASP A 268 22.98 -9.00 19.57
N GLY A 269 22.71 -8.94 18.26
CA GLY A 269 22.69 -10.10 17.36
C GLY A 269 21.42 -10.95 17.44
N SER A 270 20.41 -10.53 18.21
CA SER A 270 19.12 -11.24 18.26
C SER A 270 18.44 -11.24 16.89
N VAL A 271 17.94 -12.41 16.47
CA VAL A 271 17.25 -12.57 15.19
C VAL A 271 15.74 -12.48 15.39
N PHE A 272 15.08 -11.65 14.59
CA PHE A 272 13.63 -11.51 14.55
C PHE A 272 13.06 -11.84 13.18
N GLU A 273 11.83 -12.32 13.17
CA GLU A 273 11.10 -12.61 11.94
C GLU A 273 10.28 -11.40 11.49
N VAL A 274 10.29 -11.16 10.19
CA VAL A 274 9.49 -10.16 9.49
C VAL A 274 8.37 -10.87 8.75
N TYR A 275 7.14 -10.67 9.23
CA TYR A 275 5.92 -11.22 8.65
C TYR A 275 5.39 -10.33 7.53
N ALA A 276 4.54 -10.90 6.67
CA ALA A 276 3.90 -10.17 5.57
C ALA A 276 2.99 -9.04 6.07
N ASP A 277 2.27 -9.26 7.17
CA ASP A 277 1.34 -8.29 7.73
C ASP A 277 1.18 -8.46 9.25
N LYS A 278 0.41 -7.53 9.85
CA LYS A 278 0.12 -7.51 11.29
C LYS A 278 -0.67 -8.73 11.75
N ALA A 279 -1.56 -9.27 10.92
CA ALA A 279 -2.38 -10.42 11.28
C ALA A 279 -1.50 -11.68 11.36
N ALA A 280 -0.60 -11.90 10.40
CA ALA A 280 0.41 -12.95 10.42
C ALA A 280 1.34 -12.83 11.64
N ALA A 281 1.84 -11.62 11.92
CA ALA A 281 2.68 -11.35 13.10
C ALA A 281 1.96 -11.63 14.43
N ARG A 282 0.68 -11.26 14.54
CA ARG A 282 -0.14 -11.54 15.73
C ARG A 282 -0.41 -13.04 15.87
N ASN A 283 -0.79 -13.69 14.78
CA ASN A 283 -1.12 -15.12 14.77
C ASN A 283 0.10 -15.98 15.11
N SER A 284 1.31 -15.55 14.78
CA SER A 284 2.54 -16.30 15.11
C SER A 284 2.74 -16.46 16.62
N ILE A 285 2.25 -15.53 17.45
CA ILE A 285 2.35 -15.64 18.91
C ILE A 285 1.40 -16.70 19.47
N PHE A 286 0.23 -16.86 18.86
CA PHE A 286 -0.76 -17.86 19.28
C PHE A 286 -0.51 -19.23 18.65
N ASN A 287 0.23 -19.27 17.54
CA ASN A 287 0.75 -20.49 16.91
C ASN A 287 2.14 -20.88 17.42
N ALA A 288 2.74 -20.11 18.35
CA ALA A 288 4.08 -20.34 18.91
C ALA A 288 4.14 -21.53 19.89
N SER A 289 3.23 -22.49 19.79
CA SER A 289 3.51 -23.83 20.30
C SER A 289 4.26 -24.54 19.18
N GLU A 290 5.56 -24.70 19.35
CA GLU A 290 6.54 -25.36 18.47
C GLU A 290 6.20 -26.85 18.23
N VAL A 291 4.99 -27.14 17.77
CA VAL A 291 4.54 -28.49 17.50
C VAL A 291 4.26 -28.57 16.02
N GLU A 292 5.02 -29.44 15.37
CA GLU A 292 4.88 -29.76 13.96
C GLU A 292 3.41 -30.04 13.61
N THR A 293 2.96 -29.42 12.52
CA THR A 293 1.59 -29.65 12.03
C THR A 293 1.45 -31.07 11.55
N ILE A 294 0.31 -31.69 11.82
CA ILE A 294 0.00 -32.99 11.23
C ILE A 294 -0.70 -32.77 9.89
N GLU A 295 -0.28 -33.52 8.88
CA GLU A 295 -0.93 -33.55 7.58
C GLU A 295 -1.97 -34.66 7.52
N LEU A 296 -3.15 -34.34 7.00
CA LEU A 296 -4.23 -35.30 6.77
C LEU A 296 -4.77 -35.11 5.35
N ARG A 297 -5.12 -36.22 4.70
CA ARG A 297 -5.77 -36.20 3.40
C ARG A 297 -7.27 -36.41 3.59
N VAL A 298 -8.10 -35.71 2.83
CA VAL A 298 -9.54 -35.96 2.73
C VAL A 298 -9.94 -36.03 1.26
N VAL A 299 -10.85 -36.95 0.95
CA VAL A 299 -11.40 -37.11 -0.40
C VAL A 299 -12.92 -37.00 -0.32
N PHE A 300 -13.49 -36.02 -1.01
CA PHE A 300 -14.93 -35.81 -1.09
C PHE A 300 -15.48 -36.36 -2.42
N ASP A 301 -16.63 -37.03 -2.34
CA ASP A 301 -17.36 -37.51 -3.52
C ASP A 301 -17.93 -36.35 -4.34
N ASP A 302 -18.26 -35.24 -3.68
CA ASP A 302 -18.75 -34.03 -4.33
C ASP A 302 -17.59 -33.16 -4.84
N ASN A 303 -17.68 -32.69 -6.08
CA ASN A 303 -16.73 -31.73 -6.66
C ASN A 303 -17.34 -30.32 -6.66
N ILE A 304 -17.43 -29.72 -5.47
CA ILE A 304 -18.07 -28.41 -5.27
C ILE A 304 -17.01 -27.31 -5.37
N SER A 305 -17.21 -26.39 -6.31
CA SER A 305 -16.40 -25.18 -6.43
C SER A 305 -16.58 -24.29 -5.19
N GLY A 306 -15.49 -23.80 -4.61
CA GLY A 306 -15.52 -22.87 -3.48
C GLY A 306 -14.57 -23.23 -2.34
N LEU A 307 -13.99 -24.43 -2.34
CA LEU A 307 -12.88 -24.76 -1.45
C LEU A 307 -11.57 -24.26 -2.06
N ALA A 308 -10.83 -23.45 -1.29
CA ALA A 308 -9.56 -22.86 -1.71
C ALA A 308 -8.43 -23.24 -0.72
N VAL A 309 -7.19 -23.02 -1.14
CA VAL A 309 -6.03 -23.05 -0.24
C VAL A 309 -6.25 -22.02 0.88
N ASP A 310 -5.78 -22.34 2.09
CA ASP A 310 -5.99 -21.62 3.34
C ASP A 310 -7.44 -21.61 3.88
N ALA A 311 -8.38 -22.31 3.22
CA ALA A 311 -9.73 -22.51 3.76
C ALA A 311 -9.65 -23.13 5.17
N PRO A 312 -10.47 -22.67 6.14
CA PRO A 312 -10.35 -23.10 7.51
C PRO A 312 -10.78 -24.56 7.67
N VAL A 313 -10.07 -25.29 8.52
CA VAL A 313 -10.48 -26.60 9.03
C VAL A 313 -10.96 -26.42 10.46
N GLU A 314 -12.20 -26.80 10.73
CA GLU A 314 -12.86 -26.59 12.01
C GLU A 314 -13.27 -27.91 12.67
N LEU A 315 -13.17 -27.95 14.00
CA LEU A 315 -13.72 -29.03 14.83
C LEU A 315 -14.61 -28.38 15.89
N SER A 316 -15.89 -28.73 15.91
CA SER A 316 -16.87 -28.12 16.83
C SER A 316 -16.91 -26.58 16.76
N GLY A 317 -16.73 -26.01 15.57
CA GLY A 317 -16.69 -24.56 15.33
C GLY A 317 -15.38 -23.85 15.70
N LEU A 318 -14.37 -24.56 16.19
CA LEU A 318 -13.04 -24.01 16.45
C LEU A 318 -12.11 -24.28 15.28
N LYS A 319 -11.44 -23.24 14.76
CA LYS A 319 -10.43 -23.39 13.69
C LYS A 319 -9.17 -24.08 14.22
N ILE A 320 -9.02 -25.35 13.87
CA ILE A 320 -7.90 -26.20 14.29
C ILE A 320 -6.81 -26.33 13.21
N GLY A 321 -7.09 -25.91 11.98
CA GLY A 321 -6.17 -26.08 10.86
C GLY A 321 -6.58 -25.28 9.62
N LYS A 322 -5.96 -25.62 8.49
CA LYS A 322 -6.25 -25.04 7.19
C LYS A 322 -6.02 -26.05 6.05
N VAL A 323 -6.55 -25.74 4.88
CA VAL A 323 -6.29 -26.48 3.65
C VAL A 323 -4.95 -26.05 3.06
N GLU A 324 -4.01 -26.97 2.90
CA GLU A 324 -2.71 -26.72 2.27
C GLU A 324 -2.79 -26.84 0.75
N SER A 325 -3.54 -27.82 0.25
CA SER A 325 -3.72 -28.02 -1.19
C SER A 325 -5.06 -28.64 -1.53
N VAL A 326 -5.53 -28.37 -2.75
CA VAL A 326 -6.74 -28.95 -3.33
C VAL A 326 -6.40 -29.43 -4.74
N ALA A 327 -6.74 -30.68 -5.05
CA ALA A 327 -6.53 -31.29 -6.35
C ALA A 327 -7.69 -32.23 -6.71
N GLY A 328 -7.92 -32.46 -8.00
CA GLY A 328 -8.80 -33.52 -8.46
C GLY A 328 -8.04 -34.84 -8.55
N ILE A 329 -8.60 -35.92 -8.01
CA ILE A 329 -8.04 -37.27 -8.18
C ILE A 329 -9.01 -38.17 -8.94
N ILE A 330 -8.47 -39.10 -9.71
CA ILE A 330 -9.21 -40.18 -10.35
C ILE A 330 -8.48 -41.47 -9.97
N ASP A 331 -9.09 -42.26 -9.09
CA ASP A 331 -8.54 -43.55 -8.67
C ASP A 331 -9.61 -44.65 -8.79
N PRO A 332 -9.67 -45.34 -9.95
CA PRO A 332 -10.63 -46.41 -10.17
C PRO A 332 -10.43 -47.63 -9.26
N ASP A 333 -9.21 -47.86 -8.78
CA ASP A 333 -8.88 -49.00 -7.95
C ASP A 333 -9.32 -48.76 -6.50
N GLU A 334 -9.18 -47.53 -5.99
CA GLU A 334 -9.61 -47.12 -4.65
C GLU A 334 -11.14 -46.93 -4.57
N PHE A 335 -11.76 -46.28 -5.58
CA PHE A 335 -13.16 -45.85 -5.50
C PHE A 335 -14.15 -46.63 -6.38
N GLY A 336 -13.67 -47.54 -7.23
CA GLY A 336 -14.51 -48.38 -8.09
C GLY A 336 -15.21 -47.66 -9.26
N ASP A 337 -14.87 -46.39 -9.51
CA ASP A 337 -15.34 -45.61 -10.65
C ASP A 337 -14.27 -44.62 -11.15
N SER A 338 -14.47 -44.04 -12.33
CA SER A 338 -13.54 -43.05 -12.91
C SER A 338 -14.01 -41.60 -12.73
N ARG A 339 -14.77 -41.30 -11.68
CA ARG A 339 -15.23 -39.93 -11.39
C ARG A 339 -14.10 -39.12 -10.75
N VAL A 340 -14.00 -37.85 -11.14
CA VAL A 340 -13.08 -36.89 -10.50
C VAL A 340 -13.62 -36.57 -9.12
N ARG A 341 -12.83 -36.83 -8.08
CA ARG A 341 -13.12 -36.49 -6.68
C ARG A 341 -12.23 -35.36 -6.21
N LEU A 342 -12.76 -34.57 -5.28
CA LEU A 342 -12.00 -33.48 -4.66
C LEU A 342 -11.09 -34.07 -3.58
N ASN A 343 -9.78 -33.97 -3.76
CA ASN A 343 -8.77 -34.35 -2.79
C ASN A 343 -8.17 -33.08 -2.16
N ALA A 344 -8.22 -32.98 -0.85
CA ALA A 344 -7.60 -31.88 -0.12
C ALA A 344 -6.60 -32.40 0.92
N VAL A 345 -5.46 -31.72 1.03
CA VAL A 345 -4.49 -31.94 2.10
C VAL A 345 -4.70 -30.86 3.15
N LEU A 346 -4.83 -31.28 4.40
CA LEU A 346 -5.13 -30.45 5.55
C LEU A 346 -3.90 -30.39 6.45
N SER A 347 -3.54 -29.21 6.94
CA SER A 347 -2.62 -29.06 8.06
C SER A 347 -3.41 -28.78 9.33
N ILE A 348 -3.27 -29.66 10.32
CA ILE A 348 -3.89 -29.51 11.64
C ILE A 348 -2.82 -29.13 12.65
N GLN A 349 -3.14 -28.19 13.54
CA GLN A 349 -2.25 -27.76 14.60
C GLN A 349 -2.60 -28.50 15.90
N PRO A 350 -1.72 -29.39 16.40
CA PRO A 350 -1.98 -30.14 17.64
C PRO A 350 -2.33 -29.24 18.84
N ALA A 351 -1.67 -28.09 18.96
CA ALA A 351 -1.89 -27.12 20.04
C ALA A 351 -3.31 -26.55 20.09
N ARG A 352 -4.06 -26.63 18.98
CA ARG A 352 -5.45 -26.15 18.89
C ARG A 352 -6.49 -27.22 19.21
N LEU A 353 -6.08 -28.47 19.41
CA LEU A 353 -6.98 -29.57 19.75
C LEU A 353 -7.33 -29.62 21.26
N GLY A 354 -6.61 -28.86 22.10
CA GLY A 354 -6.88 -28.80 23.54
C GLY A 354 -6.55 -30.10 24.28
N LEU A 355 -5.51 -30.82 23.84
CA LEU A 355 -5.08 -32.07 24.46
C LEU A 355 -4.57 -31.82 25.90
N PRO A 356 -4.91 -32.69 26.88
CA PRO A 356 -4.57 -32.49 28.29
C PRO A 356 -3.09 -32.78 28.62
N ASP A 357 -2.43 -33.60 27.81
CA ASP A 357 -1.05 -34.05 27.98
C ASP A 357 -0.10 -33.37 26.96
N GLU A 358 1.08 -33.94 26.72
CA GLU A 358 2.08 -33.39 25.81
C GLU A 358 1.52 -33.16 24.40
N VAL A 359 1.61 -31.92 23.92
CA VAL A 359 1.10 -31.51 22.62
C VAL A 359 2.09 -31.98 21.56
N THR A 360 1.90 -33.19 21.04
CA THR A 360 2.77 -33.81 20.02
C THR A 360 1.95 -34.20 18.78
N PRO A 361 2.58 -34.32 17.59
CA PRO A 361 1.95 -34.85 16.39
C PRO A 361 1.31 -36.23 16.62
N GLU A 362 2.00 -37.11 17.34
CA GLU A 362 1.57 -38.48 17.62
C GLU A 362 0.35 -38.50 18.52
N ALA A 363 0.32 -37.66 19.56
CA ALA A 363 -0.84 -37.54 20.45
C ALA A 363 -2.07 -36.98 19.70
N ALA A 364 -1.87 -36.03 18.79
CA ALA A 364 -2.94 -35.49 17.95
C ALA A 364 -3.50 -36.54 16.98
N LEU A 365 -2.64 -37.32 16.32
CA LEU A 365 -3.06 -38.42 15.45
C LEU A 365 -3.80 -39.52 16.23
N ALA A 366 -3.33 -39.89 17.43
CA ALA A 366 -4.00 -40.86 18.29
C ALA A 366 -5.38 -40.38 18.73
N PHE A 367 -5.51 -39.08 19.09
CA PHE A 367 -6.78 -38.46 19.39
C PHE A 367 -7.73 -38.53 18.19
N LEU A 368 -7.30 -38.08 17.01
CA LEU A 368 -8.14 -38.10 15.80
C LEU A 368 -8.52 -39.52 15.38
N SER A 369 -7.60 -40.48 15.48
CA SER A 369 -7.86 -41.90 15.18
C SER A 369 -8.97 -42.46 16.09
N THR A 370 -8.91 -42.15 17.40
CA THR A 370 -9.96 -42.54 18.36
C THR A 370 -11.30 -41.94 17.97
N ARG A 371 -11.33 -40.63 17.67
CA ARG A 371 -12.55 -39.91 17.29
C ARG A 371 -13.12 -40.43 15.96
N VAL A 372 -12.27 -40.80 14.99
CA VAL A 372 -12.68 -41.43 13.72
C VAL A 372 -13.37 -42.76 13.97
N GLY A 373 -12.82 -43.58 14.88
CA GLY A 373 -13.43 -44.84 15.33
C GLY A 373 -14.78 -44.63 16.03
N GLU A 374 -14.97 -43.50 16.69
CA GLU A 374 -16.26 -43.09 17.28
C GLU A 374 -17.24 -42.52 16.25
N GLY A 375 -16.81 -42.18 15.04
CA GLY A 375 -17.67 -41.65 13.97
C GLY A 375 -17.34 -40.23 13.48
N LEU A 376 -16.15 -39.70 13.79
CA LEU A 376 -15.69 -38.40 13.26
C LEU A 376 -15.50 -38.47 11.74
N ARG A 377 -16.15 -37.58 11.00
CA ARG A 377 -16.06 -37.46 9.54
C ARG A 377 -15.76 -36.02 9.14
N ALA A 378 -15.03 -35.84 8.05
CA ALA A 378 -14.88 -34.53 7.41
C ALA A 378 -16.06 -34.28 6.44
N ARG A 379 -16.58 -33.05 6.44
CA ARG A 379 -17.58 -32.60 5.46
C ARG A 379 -17.23 -31.24 4.90
N LEU A 380 -17.66 -30.97 3.67
CA LEU A 380 -17.65 -29.61 3.12
C LEU A 380 -18.84 -28.84 3.68
N ALA A 381 -18.60 -27.64 4.18
CA ALA A 381 -19.63 -26.74 4.68
C ALA A 381 -19.39 -25.32 4.16
N SER A 382 -20.44 -24.50 4.11
CA SER A 382 -20.29 -23.08 3.72
C SER A 382 -19.52 -22.30 4.79
N ALA A 383 -18.44 -21.62 4.38
CA ALA A 383 -17.71 -20.67 5.22
C ALA A 383 -18.40 -19.30 5.25
N SER A 384 -19.01 -18.91 4.11
CA SER A 384 -19.73 -17.66 3.95
C SER A 384 -20.80 -17.80 2.88
N LEU A 385 -22.05 -17.49 3.26
CA LEU A 385 -23.18 -17.47 2.33
C LEU A 385 -23.09 -16.32 1.31
N LEU A 386 -22.26 -15.30 1.57
CA LEU A 386 -22.13 -14.12 0.72
C LEU A 386 -21.10 -14.30 -0.39
N THR A 387 -19.99 -14.97 -0.07
CA THR A 387 -18.85 -15.11 -0.99
C THR A 387 -18.77 -16.49 -1.65
N GLY A 388 -19.62 -17.44 -1.23
CA GLY A 388 -19.62 -18.81 -1.75
C GLY A 388 -18.41 -19.65 -1.31
N GLY A 389 -17.58 -19.13 -0.40
CA GLY A 389 -16.41 -19.86 0.10
C GLY A 389 -16.82 -21.08 0.95
N LEU A 390 -16.08 -22.17 0.80
CA LEU A 390 -16.26 -23.41 1.57
C LEU A 390 -15.19 -23.54 2.66
N LYS A 391 -15.52 -24.33 3.68
CA LYS A 391 -14.62 -24.79 4.74
C LYS A 391 -14.77 -26.30 4.92
N ILE A 392 -13.80 -26.90 5.60
CA ILE A 392 -13.88 -28.31 6.01
C ILE A 392 -14.21 -28.36 7.48
N GLU A 393 -15.29 -29.06 7.82
CA GLU A 393 -15.72 -29.27 9.19
C GLU A 393 -15.55 -30.73 9.58
N LEU A 394 -14.92 -30.97 10.72
CA LEU A 394 -14.82 -32.28 11.33
C LEU A 394 -16.00 -32.44 12.28
N VAL A 395 -16.94 -33.31 11.89
CA VAL A 395 -18.19 -33.53 12.62
C VAL A 395 -18.32 -34.95 13.11
N GLN A 396 -19.03 -35.10 14.22
CA GLN A 396 -19.39 -36.40 14.74
C GLN A 396 -20.67 -36.87 14.06
N VAL A 397 -20.62 -38.01 13.37
CA VAL A 397 -21.79 -38.61 12.71
C VAL A 397 -22.28 -39.79 13.53
N ASP A 398 -23.54 -39.76 13.94
CA ASP A 398 -24.18 -40.86 14.67
C ASP A 398 -24.32 -42.09 13.75
N ASN A 399 -23.94 -43.27 14.25
CA ASN A 399 -23.97 -44.53 13.50
C ASN A 399 -23.18 -44.53 12.18
N ALA A 400 -22.07 -43.78 12.10
CA ALA A 400 -21.22 -43.76 10.92
C ALA A 400 -20.65 -45.17 10.59
N PRO A 401 -20.47 -45.52 9.31
CA PRO A 401 -19.82 -46.78 8.91
C PRO A 401 -18.43 -46.91 9.56
N ALA A 402 -18.05 -48.09 10.04
CA ALA A 402 -16.75 -48.27 10.69
C ALA A 402 -15.60 -47.85 9.75
N ALA A 403 -14.77 -46.91 10.21
CA ALA A 403 -13.61 -46.40 9.49
C ALA A 403 -12.43 -46.28 10.47
N VAL A 404 -11.21 -46.45 9.96
CA VAL A 404 -9.99 -46.35 10.75
C VAL A 404 -9.04 -45.38 10.05
N LEU A 405 -8.41 -44.51 10.84
CA LEU A 405 -7.34 -43.67 10.35
C LEU A 405 -6.08 -44.54 10.22
N LEU A 406 -5.67 -44.86 8.99
CA LEU A 406 -4.43 -45.58 8.74
C LEU A 406 -3.26 -44.63 8.95
N ILE A 407 -2.44 -44.91 9.96
CA ILE A 407 -1.25 -44.13 10.30
C ILE A 407 -0.04 -44.99 9.90
N ASP A 408 0.72 -44.52 8.92
CA ASP A 408 1.96 -45.14 8.43
C ASP A 408 3.00 -44.03 8.20
N GLU A 409 4.29 -44.30 8.35
CA GLU A 409 5.37 -43.31 8.19
C GLU A 409 5.49 -42.84 6.72
N ASP A 410 5.09 -43.68 5.76
CA ASP A 410 5.22 -43.41 4.33
C ASP A 410 3.93 -42.89 3.66
N ILE A 411 2.82 -42.72 4.40
CA ILE A 411 1.51 -42.38 3.83
C ILE A 411 0.79 -41.31 4.66
N VAL A 412 0.35 -40.24 4.00
CA VAL A 412 -0.50 -39.22 4.63
C VAL A 412 -1.84 -39.84 5.04
N PRO A 413 -2.22 -39.82 6.33
CA PRO A 413 -3.43 -40.49 6.80
C PRO A 413 -4.70 -39.95 6.12
N LEU A 414 -5.54 -40.87 5.63
CA LEU A 414 -6.82 -40.53 4.99
C LEU A 414 -7.93 -40.42 6.04
N LEU A 415 -8.43 -39.20 6.23
CA LEU A 415 -9.55 -38.91 7.11
C LEU A 415 -10.88 -39.17 6.37
N PRO A 416 -11.79 -39.99 6.92
CA PRO A 416 -13.03 -40.36 6.24
C PRO A 416 -14.00 -39.18 6.14
N THR A 417 -14.73 -39.11 5.03
CA THR A 417 -15.67 -38.03 4.71
C THR A 417 -17.13 -38.45 4.89
N THR A 418 -18.03 -37.48 4.89
CA THR A 418 -19.48 -37.64 4.88
C THR A 418 -20.10 -36.61 3.92
N ASP A 419 -21.40 -36.74 3.64
CA ASP A 419 -22.15 -35.84 2.77
C ASP A 419 -21.92 -34.35 3.11
N SER A 420 -21.75 -33.55 2.07
CA SER A 420 -21.52 -32.11 2.17
C SER A 420 -22.76 -31.35 2.65
N GLU A 421 -22.60 -30.39 3.56
CA GLU A 421 -23.68 -29.49 4.02
C GLU A 421 -23.48 -28.08 3.43
N VAL A 422 -23.66 -27.97 2.12
CA VAL A 422 -23.63 -26.67 1.42
C VAL A 422 -25.07 -26.18 1.28
N SER A 423 -25.40 -25.07 1.93
CA SER A 423 -26.73 -24.44 1.78
C SER A 423 -26.90 -23.97 0.34
N ASP A 424 -27.79 -24.62 -0.40
CA ASP A 424 -28.07 -24.29 -1.80
C ASP A 424 -28.97 -23.04 -1.87
N ALA A 425 -28.35 -21.86 -1.75
CA ALA A 425 -29.06 -20.59 -1.86
C ALA A 425 -29.81 -20.47 -3.22
N SER A 426 -29.24 -21.08 -4.27
CA SER A 426 -29.81 -21.19 -5.63
C SER A 426 -31.18 -21.86 -5.64
N ALA A 427 -31.35 -22.97 -4.93
CA ALA A 427 -32.61 -23.73 -4.88
C ALA A 427 -33.76 -22.94 -4.22
N THR A 428 -33.43 -21.97 -3.36
CA THR A 428 -34.44 -21.16 -2.64
C THR A 428 -34.97 -20.00 -3.50
N PHE A 429 -34.14 -19.43 -4.38
CA PHE A 429 -34.55 -18.34 -5.28
C PHE A 429 -35.50 -18.80 -6.38
N GLU A 430 -35.29 -19.98 -6.98
CA GLU A 430 -36.22 -20.55 -7.97
C GLU A 430 -37.60 -20.82 -7.37
N GLY A 431 -37.66 -21.30 -6.11
CA GLY A 431 -38.91 -21.55 -5.40
C GLY A 431 -39.71 -20.29 -5.04
N VAL A 432 -39.04 -19.15 -4.82
CA VAL A 432 -39.71 -17.85 -4.60
C VAL A 432 -40.18 -17.27 -5.93
N PHE A 433 -39.35 -17.34 -6.98
CA PHE A 433 -39.71 -16.84 -8.31
C PHE A 433 -40.89 -17.61 -8.92
N GLY A 434 -40.92 -18.93 -8.74
CA GLY A 434 -42.04 -19.78 -9.16
C GLY A 434 -43.35 -19.51 -8.42
N ARG A 435 -43.30 -19.06 -7.15
CA ARG A 435 -44.50 -18.66 -6.39
C ARG A 435 -45.01 -17.27 -6.80
N ILE A 436 -44.11 -16.34 -7.13
CA ILE A 436 -44.49 -15.00 -7.61
C ILE A 436 -45.13 -15.08 -8.99
N ASN A 437 -44.57 -15.87 -9.91
CA ASN A 437 -45.13 -16.07 -11.25
C ASN A 437 -46.50 -16.78 -11.26
N ASN A 438 -46.83 -17.53 -10.21
CA ASN A 438 -48.08 -18.27 -10.09
C ASN A 438 -49.12 -17.60 -9.18
N LEU A 439 -48.99 -16.30 -8.89
CA LEU A 439 -50.04 -15.58 -8.16
C LEU A 439 -51.28 -15.41 -9.06
N PRO A 440 -52.49 -15.83 -8.61
CA PRO A 440 -53.71 -15.75 -9.41
C PRO A 440 -54.27 -14.32 -9.38
N ILE A 441 -53.58 -13.38 -10.05
CA ILE A 441 -54.00 -11.97 -10.12
C ILE A 441 -55.36 -11.84 -10.82
N GLU A 442 -55.66 -12.73 -11.76
CA GLU A 442 -56.93 -12.78 -12.50
C GLU A 442 -58.12 -13.11 -11.60
N GLU A 443 -57.96 -14.03 -10.63
CA GLU A 443 -59.01 -14.37 -9.67
C GLU A 443 -59.33 -13.21 -8.72
N LEU A 444 -58.29 -12.46 -8.31
CA LEU A 444 -58.44 -11.25 -7.49
C LEU A 444 -59.17 -10.14 -8.25
N LEU A 445 -58.85 -9.94 -9.53
CA LEU A 445 -59.54 -8.96 -10.37
C LEU A 445 -61.00 -9.35 -10.62
N ASN A 446 -61.28 -10.62 -10.90
CA ASN A 446 -62.64 -11.11 -11.08
C ASN A 446 -63.48 -10.98 -9.80
N SER A 447 -62.90 -11.29 -8.64
CA SER A 447 -63.58 -11.12 -7.34
C SER A 447 -63.88 -9.65 -7.03
N ALA A 448 -63.00 -8.73 -7.43
CA ALA A 448 -63.23 -7.29 -7.28
C ALA A 448 -64.35 -6.78 -8.21
N ILE A 449 -64.42 -7.30 -9.44
CA ILE A 449 -65.48 -6.97 -10.40
C ILE A 449 -66.84 -7.50 -9.92
N GLU A 450 -66.92 -8.76 -9.48
CA GLU A 450 -68.16 -9.35 -8.92
C GLU A 450 -68.66 -8.59 -7.69
N PHE A 451 -67.74 -8.12 -6.84
CA PHE A 451 -68.10 -7.29 -5.69
C PHE A 451 -68.69 -5.95 -6.13
N LEU A 452 -68.12 -5.30 -7.15
CA LEU A 452 -68.64 -4.04 -7.69
C LEU A 452 -70.01 -4.23 -8.36
N ASP A 453 -70.19 -5.30 -9.13
CA ASP A 453 -71.48 -5.65 -9.74
C ASP A 453 -72.55 -5.94 -8.68
N SER A 454 -72.17 -6.63 -7.59
CA SER A 454 -73.07 -6.90 -6.45
C SER A 454 -73.43 -5.62 -5.69
N ALA A 455 -72.52 -4.66 -5.59
CA ALA A 455 -72.77 -3.37 -4.97
C ALA A 455 -73.68 -2.47 -5.84
N GLU A 456 -73.51 -2.47 -7.16
CA GLU A 456 -74.38 -1.77 -8.13
C GLU A 456 -75.82 -2.34 -8.09
N ALA A 457 -75.96 -3.67 -8.01
CA ALA A 457 -77.24 -4.35 -7.88
C ALA A 457 -77.96 -4.02 -6.55
N PHE A 458 -77.21 -3.94 -5.44
CA PHE A 458 -77.74 -3.57 -4.12
C PHE A 458 -78.23 -2.11 -4.05
N ILE A 459 -77.63 -1.20 -4.82
CA ILE A 459 -78.01 0.21 -4.89
C ILE A 459 -79.25 0.44 -5.78
N SER A 460 -79.53 -0.49 -6.69
CA SER A 460 -80.60 -0.37 -7.70
C SER A 460 -81.94 -0.98 -7.28
N ASP A 461 -82.04 -1.53 -6.06
CA ASP A 461 -83.27 -2.17 -5.56
C ASP A 461 -84.29 -1.12 -5.07
N GLU A 462 -85.47 -1.11 -5.70
CA GLU A 462 -86.53 -0.10 -5.51
C GLU A 462 -87.29 -0.29 -4.17
N ASP A 463 -87.08 -1.41 -3.46
CA ASP A 463 -87.73 -1.73 -2.17
C ASP A 463 -87.08 -1.04 -0.95
N LEU A 464 -86.01 -0.26 -1.12
CA LEU A 464 -85.32 0.44 -0.01
C LEU A 464 -85.98 1.76 0.46
N ARG A 465 -87.23 2.05 0.05
CA ARG A 465 -87.94 3.29 0.43
C ARG A 465 -88.51 3.33 1.86
N GLU A 466 -88.45 2.25 2.65
CA GLU A 466 -88.90 2.22 4.06
C GLU A 466 -87.81 1.88 5.10
N THR A 467 -86.54 2.20 4.86
CA THR A 467 -85.47 1.98 5.86
C THR A 467 -85.31 3.14 6.87
N PRO A 468 -85.02 2.84 8.16
CA PRO A 468 -84.94 3.84 9.23
C PRO A 468 -83.72 4.78 9.11
N GLN A 469 -83.79 5.91 9.81
CA GLN A 469 -82.90 7.08 9.67
C GLN A 469 -81.39 6.81 9.73
N ASP A 470 -80.95 5.71 10.35
CA ASP A 470 -79.53 5.38 10.50
C ASP A 470 -78.85 4.93 9.19
N VAL A 471 -79.62 4.37 8.24
CA VAL A 471 -79.08 3.97 6.92
C VAL A 471 -78.85 5.18 6.02
N ARG A 472 -79.61 6.27 6.21
CA ARG A 472 -79.40 7.54 5.49
C ARG A 472 -78.13 8.28 5.95
N ALA A 473 -77.69 8.06 7.19
CA ALA A 473 -76.43 8.59 7.71
C ALA A 473 -75.22 7.85 7.07
N LEU A 474 -75.26 6.51 7.04
CA LEU A 474 -74.22 5.71 6.37
C LEU A 474 -74.16 5.91 4.85
N LEU A 475 -75.31 6.09 4.19
CA LEU A 475 -75.35 6.49 2.78
C LEU A 475 -74.86 7.93 2.57
N GLY A 476 -74.98 8.80 3.57
CA GLY A 476 -74.36 10.12 3.59
C GLY A 476 -72.84 10.04 3.61
N ASP A 477 -72.29 9.18 4.48
CA ASP A 477 -70.85 8.99 4.65
C ASP A 477 -70.20 8.30 3.43
N VAL A 478 -70.87 7.30 2.82
CA VAL A 478 -70.39 6.65 1.59
C VAL A 478 -70.50 7.59 0.39
N ARG A 479 -71.59 8.37 0.27
CA ARG A 479 -71.72 9.38 -0.77
C ARG A 479 -70.67 10.47 -0.60
N GLN A 480 -70.27 10.82 0.63
CA GLN A 480 -69.22 11.78 0.93
C GLN A 480 -67.82 11.26 0.57
N ILE A 481 -67.54 9.96 0.70
CA ILE A 481 -66.27 9.35 0.25
C ILE A 481 -66.22 9.27 -1.28
N VAL A 482 -67.31 8.85 -1.95
CA VAL A 482 -67.37 8.74 -3.42
C VAL A 482 -67.45 10.12 -4.10
N THR A 483 -67.95 11.15 -3.40
CA THR A 483 -67.95 12.54 -3.87
C THR A 483 -66.79 13.38 -3.34
N SER A 484 -65.91 12.79 -2.52
CA SER A 484 -64.72 13.47 -2.00
C SER A 484 -63.82 13.91 -3.15
N GLU A 485 -63.21 15.07 -2.96
CA GLU A 485 -62.27 15.67 -3.91
C GLU A 485 -61.13 14.69 -4.22
N ASP A 486 -60.71 13.90 -3.22
CA ASP A 486 -59.68 12.87 -3.35
C ASP A 486 -60.05 11.75 -4.33
N VAL A 487 -61.28 11.21 -4.26
CA VAL A 487 -61.72 10.11 -5.15
C VAL A 487 -62.05 10.61 -6.58
N ARG A 488 -62.61 11.81 -6.72
CA ARG A 488 -62.84 12.45 -8.03
C ARG A 488 -61.53 12.84 -8.73
N ASN A 489 -60.47 13.07 -7.94
CA ASN A 489 -59.15 13.36 -8.45
C ASN A 489 -58.34 12.10 -8.76
N ILE A 490 -58.78 10.87 -8.45
CA ILE A 490 -58.04 9.64 -8.79
C ILE A 490 -57.87 9.48 -10.31
N PRO A 491 -58.93 9.59 -11.15
CA PRO A 491 -58.74 9.56 -12.60
C PRO A 491 -57.87 10.70 -13.09
N ILE A 492 -57.96 11.90 -12.48
CA ILE A 492 -57.17 13.09 -12.85
C ILE A 492 -55.70 12.92 -12.44
N ALA A 493 -55.41 12.32 -11.30
CA ALA A 493 -54.07 12.04 -10.80
C ALA A 493 -53.43 10.89 -11.59
N LEU A 494 -54.21 9.86 -11.96
CA LEU A 494 -53.75 8.79 -12.83
C LEU A 494 -53.47 9.32 -14.24
N ASN A 495 -54.36 10.16 -14.80
CA ASN A 495 -54.14 10.79 -16.10
C ASN A 495 -52.98 11.81 -16.03
N ALA A 496 -52.83 12.56 -14.94
CA ALA A 496 -51.70 13.47 -14.77
C ALA A 496 -50.37 12.72 -14.59
N THR A 497 -50.39 11.51 -14.05
CA THR A 497 -49.20 10.65 -13.92
C THR A 497 -48.85 10.00 -15.26
N ILE A 498 -49.85 9.55 -16.02
CA ILE A 498 -49.67 9.04 -17.38
C ILE A 498 -49.23 10.18 -18.32
N THR A 499 -49.86 11.36 -18.26
CA THR A 499 -49.42 12.55 -19.00
C THR A 499 -48.04 13.01 -18.53
N ARG A 500 -47.67 12.90 -17.24
CA ARG A 500 -46.27 13.16 -16.80
C ARG A 500 -45.30 12.14 -17.36
N PHE A 501 -45.69 10.88 -17.48
CA PHE A 501 -44.88 9.82 -18.05
C PHE A 501 -44.73 9.98 -19.57
N GLU A 502 -45.81 10.34 -20.27
CA GLU A 502 -45.82 10.72 -21.69
C GLU A 502 -45.09 12.04 -21.93
N THR A 503 -45.15 13.01 -21.01
CA THR A 503 -44.39 14.27 -21.09
C THR A 503 -42.91 14.04 -20.77
N LEU A 504 -42.58 13.09 -19.88
CA LEU A 504 -41.21 12.67 -19.63
C LEU A 504 -40.65 11.88 -20.82
N MET A 505 -41.46 11.04 -21.48
CA MET A 505 -41.09 10.39 -22.74
C MET A 505 -41.01 11.41 -23.89
N ALA A 506 -41.92 12.36 -23.98
CA ALA A 506 -41.90 13.43 -24.97
C ALA A 506 -40.75 14.42 -24.73
N GLN A 507 -40.36 14.69 -23.48
CA GLN A 507 -39.15 15.46 -23.13
C GLN A 507 -37.87 14.65 -23.36
N LEU A 508 -37.95 13.32 -23.34
CA LEU A 508 -36.88 12.43 -23.81
C LEU A 508 -36.83 12.34 -25.35
N GLU A 509 -37.95 12.52 -26.05
CA GLU A 509 -38.04 12.58 -27.52
C GLU A 509 -37.74 13.98 -28.09
N GLU A 510 -38.01 15.06 -27.35
CA GLU A 510 -37.87 16.44 -27.84
C GLU A 510 -36.44 16.98 -27.58
N GLN A 511 -35.51 16.47 -28.39
CA GLN A 511 -34.32 17.16 -28.94
C GLN A 511 -33.35 17.89 -28.01
N GLU A 512 -33.45 17.86 -26.68
CA GLU A 512 -32.46 18.53 -25.82
C GLU A 512 -31.33 17.59 -25.38
N LEU A 513 -31.61 16.29 -25.20
CA LEU A 513 -30.57 15.31 -24.91
C LEU A 513 -29.73 15.02 -26.16
N ALA A 514 -30.34 14.97 -27.34
CA ALA A 514 -29.61 14.85 -28.61
C ALA A 514 -28.74 16.10 -28.90
N ASN A 515 -29.20 17.32 -28.61
CA ASN A 515 -28.40 18.53 -28.81
C ASN A 515 -27.30 18.72 -27.75
N ARG A 516 -27.53 18.30 -26.49
CA ARG A 516 -26.49 18.32 -25.46
C ARG A 516 -25.48 17.20 -25.63
N LEU A 517 -25.91 16.03 -26.09
CA LEU A 517 -25.04 14.93 -26.46
C LEU A 517 -24.30 15.26 -27.76
N ALA A 518 -24.91 15.91 -28.74
CA ALA A 518 -24.23 16.41 -29.94
C ALA A 518 -23.23 17.52 -29.61
N ALA A 519 -23.55 18.45 -28.71
CA ALA A 519 -22.59 19.46 -28.25
C ALA A 519 -21.45 18.86 -27.42
N ALA A 520 -21.73 17.82 -26.62
CA ALA A 520 -20.70 17.08 -25.88
C ALA A 520 -19.86 16.19 -26.80
N VAL A 521 -20.46 15.61 -27.84
CA VAL A 521 -19.80 14.82 -28.88
C VAL A 521 -19.00 15.72 -29.82
N ASP A 522 -19.46 16.93 -30.14
CA ASP A 522 -18.71 17.94 -30.90
C ASP A 522 -17.57 18.50 -30.07
N ALA A 523 -17.76 18.76 -28.77
CA ALA A 523 -16.68 19.15 -27.87
C ALA A 523 -15.66 18.01 -27.68
N ALA A 524 -16.11 16.76 -27.63
CA ALA A 524 -15.26 15.58 -27.60
C ALA A 524 -14.59 15.33 -28.96
N ALA A 525 -15.24 15.64 -30.09
CA ALA A 525 -14.69 15.52 -31.44
C ALA A 525 -13.69 16.64 -31.74
N GLU A 526 -13.85 17.83 -31.16
CA GLU A 526 -12.90 18.92 -31.30
C GLU A 526 -11.69 18.77 -30.37
N ALA A 527 -11.92 18.23 -29.16
CA ALA A 527 -10.83 17.71 -28.31
C ALA A 527 -10.12 16.53 -28.96
N ALA A 528 -10.86 15.65 -29.65
CA ALA A 528 -10.30 14.54 -30.41
C ALA A 528 -9.59 15.02 -31.67
N LYS A 529 -10.00 16.08 -32.37
CA LYS A 529 -9.24 16.67 -33.49
C LYS A 529 -7.88 17.23 -33.04
N GLY A 530 -7.81 17.73 -31.80
CA GLY A 530 -6.55 18.12 -31.17
C GLY A 530 -5.59 16.93 -30.96
N VAL A 531 -6.10 15.70 -30.94
CA VAL A 531 -5.34 14.45 -30.78
C VAL A 531 -5.28 13.62 -32.08
N SER A 532 -6.24 13.78 -33.00
CA SER A 532 -6.40 12.97 -34.22
C SER A 532 -5.61 13.51 -35.41
N ALA A 533 -4.88 14.61 -35.26
CA ALA A 533 -3.88 15.01 -36.23
C ALA A 533 -2.72 13.99 -36.34
N SER A 534 -2.68 12.95 -35.49
CA SER A 534 -1.58 11.98 -35.46
C SER A 534 -1.96 10.50 -35.41
N VAL A 535 -3.22 10.09 -35.61
CA VAL A 535 -3.57 8.65 -35.55
C VAL A 535 -4.48 8.21 -36.69
N GLU A 536 -3.87 7.90 -37.83
CA GLU A 536 -4.51 7.24 -38.97
C GLU A 536 -4.63 5.73 -38.69
N GLY A 537 -5.86 5.19 -38.58
CA GLY A 537 -6.10 3.73 -38.49
C GLY A 537 -7.11 3.27 -37.43
N VAL A 538 -7.39 4.09 -36.41
CA VAL A 538 -8.34 3.73 -35.32
C VAL A 538 -9.79 3.51 -35.81
N PRO A 539 -10.32 4.28 -36.78
CA PRO A 539 -11.68 4.02 -37.28
C PRO A 539 -11.84 2.61 -37.90
N ALA A 540 -10.78 2.09 -38.53
CA ALA A 540 -10.80 0.76 -39.14
C ALA A 540 -10.87 -0.36 -38.08
N LEU A 541 -10.19 -0.18 -36.94
CA LEU A 541 -10.21 -1.12 -35.82
C LEU A 541 -11.58 -1.18 -35.14
N VAL A 542 -12.24 -0.03 -34.94
CA VAL A 542 -13.60 0.03 -34.37
C VAL A 542 -14.59 -0.69 -35.29
N THR A 543 -14.47 -0.48 -36.60
CA THR A 543 -15.32 -1.14 -37.60
C THR A 543 -15.13 -2.68 -37.59
N GLN A 544 -13.90 -3.14 -37.37
CA GLN A 544 -13.60 -4.58 -37.28
C GLN A 544 -14.12 -5.20 -35.98
N ILE A 545 -14.05 -4.49 -34.86
CA ILE A 545 -14.58 -4.96 -33.57
C ILE A 545 -16.10 -5.09 -33.61
N GLU A 546 -16.80 -4.12 -34.21
CA GLU A 546 -18.26 -4.18 -34.39
C GLU A 546 -18.67 -5.33 -35.32
N ALA A 547 -17.90 -5.59 -36.38
CA ALA A 547 -18.17 -6.68 -37.31
C ALA A 547 -17.97 -8.08 -36.68
N VAL A 548 -17.03 -8.22 -35.75
CA VAL A 548 -16.81 -9.46 -34.99
C VAL A 548 -17.90 -9.65 -33.94
N ALA A 549 -18.28 -8.58 -33.23
CA ALA A 549 -19.37 -8.62 -32.25
C ALA A 549 -20.72 -8.99 -32.89
N ALA A 550 -21.02 -8.48 -34.07
CA ALA A 550 -22.26 -8.81 -34.80
C ALA A 550 -22.31 -10.26 -35.32
N LYS A 551 -21.17 -10.93 -35.50
CA LYS A 551 -21.10 -12.32 -35.97
C LYS A 551 -21.05 -13.35 -34.84
N ALA A 552 -20.70 -12.93 -33.62
CA ALA A 552 -20.52 -13.80 -32.47
C ALA A 552 -21.82 -14.48 -31.97
N GLU A 553 -22.99 -13.97 -32.35
CA GLU A 553 -24.29 -14.59 -32.00
C GLU A 553 -24.66 -15.81 -32.85
N SER A 554 -23.93 -16.14 -33.93
CA SER A 554 -24.39 -17.14 -34.91
C SER A 554 -23.38 -18.18 -35.38
N LEU A 555 -22.13 -18.17 -34.87
CA LEU A 555 -21.07 -19.04 -35.38
C LEU A 555 -20.59 -20.10 -34.37
N PRO A 556 -20.27 -21.33 -34.81
CA PRO A 556 -19.62 -22.34 -33.98
C PRO A 556 -18.24 -21.89 -33.48
N VAL A 557 -17.85 -22.39 -32.31
CA VAL A 557 -16.67 -21.94 -31.54
C VAL A 557 -15.35 -22.08 -32.31
N GLU A 558 -15.23 -23.06 -33.21
CA GLU A 558 -14.04 -23.23 -34.05
C GLU A 558 -13.80 -22.06 -35.04
N GLU A 559 -14.85 -21.39 -35.53
CA GLU A 559 -14.69 -20.24 -36.44
C GLU A 559 -14.39 -18.93 -35.69
N LEU A 560 -14.85 -18.83 -34.44
CA LEU A 560 -14.58 -17.69 -33.56
C LEU A 560 -13.10 -17.59 -33.18
N ALA A 561 -12.44 -18.74 -32.97
CA ALA A 561 -11.01 -18.82 -32.66
C ALA A 561 -10.12 -18.33 -33.83
N MET A 562 -10.50 -18.61 -35.08
CA MET A 562 -9.78 -18.13 -36.25
C MET A 562 -9.86 -16.60 -36.41
N GLN A 563 -11.03 -16.00 -36.17
CA GLN A 563 -11.19 -14.54 -36.27
C GLN A 563 -10.50 -13.78 -35.13
N LEU A 564 -10.47 -14.35 -33.91
CA LEU A 564 -9.71 -13.78 -32.79
C LEU A 564 -8.20 -13.78 -33.08
N THR A 565 -7.69 -14.81 -33.76
CA THR A 565 -6.28 -14.87 -34.17
C THR A 565 -5.94 -13.79 -35.21
N GLU A 566 -6.87 -13.46 -36.10
CA GLU A 566 -6.70 -12.39 -37.10
C GLU A 566 -6.72 -10.99 -36.47
N LEU A 567 -7.56 -10.80 -35.45
CA LEU A 567 -7.63 -9.56 -34.67
C LEU A 567 -6.32 -9.28 -33.91
N VAL A 568 -5.73 -10.31 -33.30
CA VAL A 568 -4.42 -10.19 -32.63
C VAL A 568 -3.31 -9.84 -33.63
N LYS A 569 -3.35 -10.43 -34.84
CA LYS A 569 -2.38 -10.14 -35.90
C LYS A 569 -2.50 -8.70 -36.45
N SER A 570 -3.70 -8.13 -36.42
CA SER A 570 -3.98 -6.72 -36.76
C SER A 570 -3.44 -5.77 -35.68
N ALA A 571 -3.57 -6.13 -34.41
CA ALA A 571 -3.04 -5.36 -33.28
C ALA A 571 -1.50 -5.29 -33.26
N ASP A 572 -0.81 -6.39 -33.59
CA ASP A 572 0.66 -6.41 -33.73
C ASP A 572 1.17 -5.50 -34.86
N GLY A 573 0.37 -5.32 -35.93
CA GLY A 573 0.71 -4.42 -37.03
C GLY A 573 0.71 -2.94 -36.64
N ILE A 574 -0.12 -2.54 -35.68
CA ILE A 574 -0.22 -1.15 -35.20
C ILE A 574 0.98 -0.79 -34.31
N LEU A 575 1.47 -1.73 -33.48
CA LEU A 575 2.64 -1.54 -32.63
C LEU A 575 3.97 -1.51 -33.42
N ALA A 576 3.99 -2.03 -34.64
CA ALA A 576 5.15 -2.00 -35.52
C ALA A 576 5.27 -0.73 -36.38
N THR A 577 4.34 0.22 -36.24
CA THR A 577 4.33 1.45 -37.04
C THR A 577 5.44 2.42 -36.63
N GLU A 578 5.99 3.13 -37.61
CA GLU A 578 7.10 4.08 -37.41
C GLU A 578 6.71 5.24 -36.46
N ALA A 579 5.42 5.56 -36.35
CA ALA A 579 4.87 6.55 -35.41
C ALA A 579 4.99 6.09 -33.94
N ALA A 580 4.78 4.79 -33.65
CA ALA A 580 4.96 4.24 -32.31
C ALA A 580 6.43 4.24 -31.87
N ARG A 581 7.37 4.19 -32.84
CA ARG A 581 8.82 4.26 -32.58
C ARG A 581 9.33 5.69 -32.39
N GLN A 582 8.64 6.70 -32.91
CA GLN A 582 9.02 8.11 -32.81
C GLN A 582 8.46 8.82 -31.57
N LEU A 583 7.42 8.24 -30.93
CA LEU A 583 6.79 8.78 -29.71
C LEU A 583 7.77 9.18 -28.59
N PRO A 584 8.84 8.41 -28.28
CA PRO A 584 9.81 8.81 -27.25
C PRO A 584 10.65 10.03 -27.64
N ALA A 585 10.91 10.21 -28.93
CA ALA A 585 11.68 11.36 -29.43
C ALA A 585 10.84 12.64 -29.40
N ASP A 586 9.55 12.56 -29.74
CA ASP A 586 8.63 13.70 -29.70
C ASP A 586 8.29 14.15 -28.27
N LEU A 587 8.19 13.20 -27.34
CA LEU A 587 8.11 13.50 -25.90
C LEU A 587 9.39 14.19 -25.39
N GLY A 588 10.57 13.77 -25.89
CA GLY A 588 11.84 14.42 -25.59
C GLY A 588 11.89 15.87 -26.06
N ALA A 589 11.37 16.15 -27.26
CA ALA A 589 11.29 17.50 -27.82
C ALA A 589 10.33 18.40 -27.02
N ALA A 590 9.16 17.89 -26.64
CA ALA A 590 8.19 18.63 -25.82
C ALA A 590 8.75 18.98 -24.42
N LEU A 591 9.52 18.07 -23.82
CA LEU A 591 10.18 18.32 -22.53
C LEU A 591 11.35 19.32 -22.64
N GLN A 592 12.04 19.37 -23.77
CA GLN A 592 13.03 20.42 -24.06
C GLN A 592 12.39 21.81 -24.20
N GLU A 593 11.23 21.92 -24.84
CA GLU A 593 10.47 23.16 -24.99
C GLU A 593 10.02 23.73 -23.62
N ILE A 594 9.58 22.85 -22.71
CA ILE A 594 9.20 23.19 -21.33
C ILE A 594 10.42 23.66 -20.52
N ASN A 595 11.57 23.01 -20.70
CA ASN A 595 12.80 23.43 -20.03
C ASN A 595 13.34 24.76 -20.58
N ALA A 596 13.17 25.04 -21.89
CA ALA A 596 13.53 26.31 -22.50
C ALA A 596 12.66 27.47 -21.98
N THR A 597 11.34 27.26 -21.86
CA THR A 597 10.41 28.24 -21.28
C THR A 597 10.67 28.49 -19.79
N LEU A 598 11.06 27.46 -19.04
CA LEU A 598 11.46 27.60 -17.63
C LEU A 598 12.84 28.28 -17.46
N ALA A 599 13.76 28.10 -18.41
CA ALA A 599 15.04 28.80 -18.45
C ALA A 599 14.85 30.30 -18.79
N GLU A 600 13.93 30.62 -19.69
CA GLU A 600 13.55 31.99 -20.05
C GLU A 600 12.86 32.73 -18.88
N LEU A 601 12.04 32.01 -18.09
CA LEU A 601 11.47 32.50 -16.83
C LEU A 601 12.52 32.73 -15.72
N ARG A 602 13.66 32.03 -15.75
CA ARG A 602 14.77 32.24 -14.81
C ARG A 602 15.73 33.36 -15.24
N ALA A 603 15.76 33.71 -16.52
CA ALA A 603 16.74 34.65 -17.08
C ALA A 603 16.23 36.10 -17.27
N GLY A 604 14.92 36.38 -17.17
CA GLY A 604 14.36 37.71 -17.47
C GLY A 604 13.42 38.27 -16.39
N GLY A 605 13.74 39.45 -15.86
CA GLY A 605 13.05 40.12 -14.76
C GLY A 605 11.54 40.35 -14.94
N ALA A 606 10.81 40.07 -13.86
CA ALA A 606 9.38 40.30 -13.70
C ALA A 606 9.01 41.79 -13.76
N VAL A 607 8.37 42.25 -14.83
CA VAL A 607 7.45 43.41 -14.78
C VAL A 607 6.20 43.26 -15.67
N THR A 608 6.13 42.36 -16.67
CA THR A 608 5.09 42.49 -17.70
C THR A 608 3.76 41.75 -17.46
N ASN A 609 3.53 41.04 -16.35
CA ASN A 609 2.31 40.21 -16.23
C ASN A 609 1.54 40.23 -14.90
N ILE A 610 1.61 41.34 -14.17
CA ILE A 610 0.77 41.54 -12.97
C ILE A 610 -0.73 41.53 -13.31
N ASN A 611 -1.12 41.96 -14.52
CA ASN A 611 -2.53 41.95 -14.94
C ASN A 611 -3.07 40.54 -15.22
N ALA A 612 -2.26 39.62 -15.75
CA ALA A 612 -2.68 38.24 -16.01
C ALA A 612 -2.83 37.44 -14.70
N THR A 613 -1.94 37.68 -13.72
CA THR A 613 -2.04 37.07 -12.39
C THR A 613 -3.20 37.63 -11.58
N LEU A 614 -3.53 38.92 -11.72
CA LEU A 614 -4.71 39.50 -11.08
C LEU A 614 -6.03 39.03 -11.74
N ASP A 615 -6.04 38.82 -13.05
CA ASP A 615 -7.21 38.31 -13.78
C ASP A 615 -7.48 36.82 -13.47
N SER A 616 -6.43 36.00 -13.37
CA SER A 616 -6.57 34.59 -12.96
C SER A 616 -6.98 34.43 -11.50
N THR A 617 -6.50 35.31 -10.60
CA THR A 617 -6.92 35.32 -9.19
C THR A 617 -8.38 35.76 -9.05
N ARG A 618 -8.86 36.69 -9.89
CA ARG A 618 -10.26 37.15 -9.89
C ARG A 618 -11.20 36.09 -10.48
N LYS A 619 -10.80 35.42 -11.56
CA LYS A 619 -11.55 34.29 -12.15
C LYS A 619 -11.62 33.07 -11.22
N ALA A 620 -10.56 32.79 -10.48
CA ALA A 620 -10.56 31.74 -9.46
C ALA A 620 -11.49 32.11 -8.29
N ALA A 621 -11.51 33.38 -7.86
CA ALA A 621 -12.43 33.86 -6.84
C ALA A 621 -13.90 33.82 -7.31
N ASP A 622 -14.17 34.17 -8.57
CA ASP A 622 -15.52 34.12 -9.16
C ASP A 622 -15.99 32.66 -9.38
N ALA A 623 -15.11 31.74 -9.76
CA ALA A 623 -15.43 30.32 -9.88
C ALA A 623 -15.75 29.67 -8.53
N VAL A 624 -15.01 30.03 -7.48
CA VAL A 624 -15.29 29.57 -6.10
C VAL A 624 -16.59 30.21 -5.56
N ALA A 625 -16.84 31.49 -5.87
CA ALA A 625 -18.10 32.15 -5.49
C ALA A 625 -19.33 31.55 -6.19
N THR A 626 -19.19 31.16 -7.46
CA THR A 626 -20.26 30.52 -8.25
C THR A 626 -20.55 29.10 -7.74
N SER A 627 -19.52 28.32 -7.40
CA SER A 627 -19.68 26.96 -6.85
C SER A 627 -20.27 26.95 -5.43
N THR A 628 -20.16 28.07 -4.70
CA THR A 628 -20.76 28.23 -3.37
C THR A 628 -22.26 28.57 -3.43
N GLN A 629 -22.76 29.09 -4.56
CA GLN A 629 -24.19 29.42 -4.74
C GLN A 629 -25.08 28.18 -4.97
N ASP A 630 -24.52 27.08 -5.47
CA ASP A 630 -25.28 25.85 -5.79
C ASP A 630 -25.32 24.83 -4.64
N LEU A 631 -24.49 25.02 -3.62
CA LEU A 631 -24.40 24.16 -2.43
C LEU A 631 -25.73 24.05 -1.64
N PRO A 632 -26.50 25.14 -1.43
CA PRO A 632 -27.82 25.05 -0.78
C PRO A 632 -28.80 24.17 -1.57
N ALA A 633 -28.83 24.32 -2.90
CA ALA A 633 -29.70 23.53 -3.77
C ALA A 633 -29.31 22.05 -3.78
N LEU A 634 -28.01 21.73 -3.68
CA LEU A 634 -27.52 20.37 -3.57
C LEU A 634 -27.92 19.72 -2.23
N VAL A 635 -27.82 20.46 -1.13
CA VAL A 635 -28.25 20.00 0.20
C VAL A 635 -29.76 19.75 0.24
N ASP A 636 -30.56 20.62 -0.38
CA ASP A 636 -32.01 20.45 -0.45
C ASP A 636 -32.41 19.23 -1.31
N ARG A 637 -31.72 18.97 -2.42
CA ARG A 637 -31.91 17.75 -3.22
C ARG A 637 -31.53 16.49 -2.44
N MET A 638 -30.44 16.54 -1.68
CA MET A 638 -29.99 15.41 -0.87
C MET A 638 -30.97 15.10 0.26
N ARG A 639 -31.55 16.12 0.90
CA ARG A 639 -32.64 15.95 1.87
C ARG A 639 -33.89 15.34 1.26
N ALA A 640 -34.31 15.80 0.08
CA ALA A 640 -35.46 15.22 -0.62
C ALA A 640 -35.27 13.74 -0.96
N VAL A 641 -34.05 13.34 -1.37
CA VAL A 641 -33.71 11.94 -1.64
C VAL A 641 -33.72 11.11 -0.35
N LEU A 642 -33.20 11.64 0.75
CA LEU A 642 -33.21 10.97 2.06
C LEU A 642 -34.63 10.82 2.62
N ASP A 643 -35.50 11.82 2.45
CA ASP A 643 -36.90 11.76 2.85
C ASP A 643 -37.69 10.74 2.02
N GLN A 644 -37.43 10.67 0.70
CA GLN A 644 -38.00 9.66 -0.19
C GLN A 644 -37.54 8.24 0.20
N ALA A 645 -36.26 8.07 0.57
CA ALA A 645 -35.71 6.81 1.06
C ALA A 645 -36.35 6.40 2.40
N ASN A 646 -36.54 7.35 3.32
CA ASN A 646 -37.21 7.11 4.61
C ASN A 646 -38.67 6.68 4.41
N ALA A 647 -39.41 7.34 3.52
CA ALA A 647 -40.79 6.97 3.20
C ALA A 647 -40.88 5.59 2.55
N THR A 648 -39.94 5.25 1.68
CA THR A 648 -39.85 3.93 1.04
C THR A 648 -39.55 2.84 2.06
N ILE A 649 -38.60 3.07 2.96
CA ILE A 649 -38.23 2.11 4.01
C ILE A 649 -39.35 1.92 5.05
N ALA A 650 -40.08 3.00 5.39
CA ALA A 650 -41.25 2.90 6.25
C ALA A 650 -42.38 2.05 5.62
N GLY A 651 -42.50 2.06 4.29
CA GLY A 651 -43.45 1.23 3.53
C GLY A 651 -43.14 -0.27 3.54
N TYR A 652 -41.88 -0.66 3.77
CA TYR A 652 -41.43 -2.06 3.80
C TYR A 652 -41.44 -2.70 5.21
N ASN A 653 -41.98 -2.00 6.22
CA ASN A 653 -41.85 -2.37 7.62
C ASN A 653 -42.78 -3.54 8.04
N LYS A 654 -42.31 -4.79 7.84
CA LYS A 654 -42.81 -6.01 8.52
C LYS A 654 -41.67 -6.98 8.92
N GLY A 655 -40.60 -6.49 9.56
CA GLY A 655 -39.56 -7.36 10.14
C GLY A 655 -38.57 -6.63 11.06
N GLU A 656 -38.31 -7.19 12.25
CA GLU A 656 -37.69 -6.49 13.41
C GLU A 656 -36.16 -6.29 13.37
N VAL A 657 -35.42 -6.80 12.38
CA VAL A 657 -33.94 -6.79 12.42
C VAL A 657 -33.29 -5.82 11.42
N LEU A 658 -33.82 -5.70 10.19
CA LEU A 658 -33.30 -4.79 9.16
C LEU A 658 -33.51 -3.31 9.50
N SER A 659 -34.44 -2.99 10.42
CA SER A 659 -34.84 -1.62 10.70
C SER A 659 -33.87 -0.83 11.58
N ARG A 660 -33.12 -1.47 12.49
CA ARG A 660 -32.29 -0.74 13.46
C ARG A 660 -30.97 -0.25 12.89
N GLU A 661 -30.28 -1.08 12.10
CA GLU A 661 -29.01 -0.73 11.47
C GLU A 661 -29.21 0.23 10.29
N ALA A 662 -30.24 0.01 9.46
CA ALA A 662 -30.58 0.93 8.37
C ALA A 662 -31.00 2.31 8.90
N GLN A 663 -31.79 2.36 9.98
CA GLN A 663 -32.12 3.63 10.64
C GLN A 663 -30.90 4.28 11.30
N SER A 664 -29.93 3.51 11.78
CA SER A 664 -28.68 4.07 12.31
C SER A 664 -27.83 4.68 11.20
N ALA A 665 -27.61 3.95 10.11
CA ALA A 665 -26.88 4.44 8.94
C ALA A 665 -27.52 5.69 8.35
N LEU A 666 -28.85 5.74 8.22
CA LEU A 666 -29.56 6.94 7.73
C LEU A 666 -29.45 8.13 8.69
N ARG A 667 -29.47 7.89 10.01
CA ARG A 667 -29.21 8.95 11.00
C ARG A 667 -27.78 9.47 10.92
N ASP A 668 -26.80 8.60 10.68
CA ASP A 668 -25.40 8.99 10.58
C ASP A 668 -25.11 9.74 9.26
N ILE A 669 -25.74 9.33 8.16
CA ILE A 669 -25.73 10.07 6.89
C ILE A 669 -26.40 11.43 7.04
N SER A 670 -27.54 11.52 7.75
CA SER A 670 -28.20 12.79 8.05
C SER A 670 -27.33 13.73 8.89
N LYS A 671 -26.63 13.21 9.91
CA LYS A 671 -25.67 13.98 10.71
C LYS A 671 -24.49 14.46 9.87
N ALA A 672 -23.98 13.64 8.97
CA ALA A 672 -22.90 14.03 8.06
C ALA A 672 -23.34 15.13 7.09
N ALA A 673 -24.55 15.03 6.54
CA ALA A 673 -25.14 16.06 5.69
C ALA A 673 -25.33 17.39 6.44
N ASP A 674 -25.79 17.36 7.70
CA ASP A 674 -25.93 18.56 8.53
C ASP A 674 -24.58 19.18 8.91
N ALA A 675 -23.55 18.36 9.15
CA ALA A 675 -22.18 18.82 9.37
C ALA A 675 -21.61 19.51 8.12
N MET A 676 -21.82 18.94 6.93
CA MET A 676 -21.43 19.57 5.66
C MET A 676 -22.20 20.87 5.41
N ALA A 677 -23.50 20.91 5.71
CA ALA A 677 -24.30 22.14 5.61
C ALA A 677 -23.87 23.22 6.62
N SER A 678 -23.37 22.82 7.80
CA SER A 678 -22.78 23.72 8.79
C SER A 678 -21.43 24.26 8.33
N LEU A 679 -20.59 23.40 7.73
CA LEU A 679 -19.30 23.79 7.15
C LEU A 679 -19.50 24.75 5.97
N ALA A 680 -20.43 24.46 5.07
CA ALA A 680 -20.77 25.34 3.95
C ALA A 680 -21.21 26.72 4.44
N ARG A 681 -22.10 26.79 5.44
CA ARG A 681 -22.51 28.05 6.07
C ARG A 681 -21.37 28.78 6.79
N MET A 682 -20.42 28.05 7.37
CA MET A 682 -19.23 28.64 8.00
C MET A 682 -18.29 29.25 6.95
N LEU A 683 -18.08 28.55 5.83
CA LEU A 683 -17.24 28.99 4.71
C LEU A 683 -17.88 30.17 3.97
N GLU A 684 -19.20 30.19 3.80
CA GLU A 684 -19.95 31.33 3.26
C GLU A 684 -19.80 32.58 4.14
N ARG A 685 -19.79 32.39 5.46
CA ARG A 685 -19.68 33.49 6.43
C ARG A 685 -18.24 33.97 6.64
N ASN A 686 -17.25 33.13 6.36
CA ASN A 686 -15.83 33.40 6.59
C ASN A 686 -14.93 32.74 5.52
N PRO A 687 -14.96 33.22 4.26
CA PRO A 687 -14.22 32.60 3.16
C PRO A 687 -12.69 32.63 3.37
N SER A 688 -12.20 33.52 4.24
CA SER A 688 -10.77 33.62 4.58
C SER A 688 -10.22 32.49 5.46
N ALA A 689 -11.08 31.61 6.00
CA ALA A 689 -10.67 30.44 6.78
C ALA A 689 -9.94 29.39 5.93
N LEU A 690 -10.29 29.25 4.65
CA LEU A 690 -9.66 28.34 3.68
C LEU A 690 -8.17 28.65 3.43
N ILE A 691 -7.79 29.93 3.50
CA ILE A 691 -6.41 30.37 3.25
C ILE A 691 -5.56 30.31 4.52
N ARG A 692 -6.17 30.49 5.71
CA ARG A 692 -5.46 30.52 6.99
C ARG A 692 -5.39 29.17 7.69
N GLY A 693 -6.12 28.16 7.22
CA GLY A 693 -6.13 26.81 7.79
C GLY A 693 -6.63 26.75 9.24
N ARG A 694 -7.49 27.70 9.64
CA ARG A 694 -8.04 27.80 11.00
C ARG A 694 -9.53 28.04 11.01
#